data_AF-A0A6P2F8W8-F1
#
_entry.id   AF-A0A6P2F8W8-F1
#
_cell.length_a   1.000
_cell.length_b   1.000
_cell.length_c   1.000
_cell.angle_alpha   90.00
_cell.angle_beta   90.00
_cell.angle_gamma   90.00
#
_symmetry.space_group_name_H-M   'P 1'
#
loop_
_entity.id
_entity.type
_entity.pdbx_description
1 polymer ?
#
loop_
_entity_poly.entity_id
_entity_poly.type
_entity_poly.pdbx_seq_one_letter_code
_entity_poly.pdbx_strand_id
1 'polypeptide(L)'
;MTAFTTSDLIFDRIKSAEGADLTALQNFVNALNRDTYANAQVSAMVSRGDAVFELVSHARLEENRAAAMYDSGRDSDLFVRRGGKFAVQLDQDWFVNRTTTVDGHAVVIQAAAWATSIGASTRMGLTVHEVQHNASQNWYDEAYRLRDTSPATYHPALTGAGRAAASVELMMRAEAAGWYADLQTLRSLRDSGEMTPTEYHMRTQEGTIYANLMDAELSGRAMGYSGTALASYVAEHAQGSLPSNYVANYTSDEVIRDYDSSGRLIQVIETDGAHNDAGYGTRVTTYDVQGRIDSIDVRRDDGTRDTTDYDQNGTRLWSRIESRFDAQGREDYATTFIDDGSRIVYDYDQTNARGDRTSQTCIDAQGRTDSTYVIQDDGSVDSTDYDQTNVRGDRTSQTHVDAQGRTDWVYVTQDDDSVDSTDYDQTNVRADRASQTHFDAQGRADWTYVTQDDGSVDSIDYDQTNVRGDRTWQTHMDAQGRTDWTYATLDDGSVDWADYDQTGARADSISQSHMDAQGRLDWTYVSQDDGSRDWTDYDQTGVRADSISQSHTDSQGLLDWTYVTQDDGSCDWADYDQTGARADSISQSHTDAQGRLDWTYVTQDDGSRDWTDYDQNNERGDSIWQNRTDAWGREDWASITLDDGSRNWYDYDQDGSQAWSRVESRFDAWGREDYADLYLDNGSRERHDYDQVGSQSWSAVVSHFDARGREDFADMSMDDGTRDRYDYDQDGTQDWTRVMSHFDAWGREDEATVFMDNMTRIRCDYDQDNTKPWSRVEQHFTTWGYESTADVFNDDGSRMRIEYLDVGLRMVTTFNAFGLQVYREAQVDSPHLPPPPPLFYGRPTESPSPPPYHDPYDPYPNAHVDVGPLAPSGDW
;
A
#
# COMPACT_ATOMS: atom_id res chain seq x y z
N MET A 1 -69.43 -75.28 2.13
CA MET A 1 -70.47 -74.82 3.07
C MET A 1 -69.92 -74.96 4.47
N THR A 2 -69.83 -73.85 5.18
CA THR A 2 -69.39 -73.79 6.57
C THR A 2 -70.60 -73.92 7.47
N ALA A 3 -70.57 -74.82 8.46
CA ALA A 3 -71.63 -74.90 9.46
C ALA A 3 -71.43 -73.78 10.47
N PHE A 4 -72.14 -72.66 10.29
CA PHE A 4 -72.04 -71.50 11.17
C PHE A 4 -72.67 -71.79 12.53
N THR A 5 -72.10 -71.23 13.58
CA THR A 5 -72.66 -71.24 14.93
C THR A 5 -72.77 -69.80 15.43
N THR A 6 -73.64 -69.56 16.42
CA THR A 6 -73.74 -68.24 17.07
C THR A 6 -72.43 -67.81 17.74
N SER A 7 -71.48 -68.74 17.93
CA SER A 7 -70.16 -68.46 18.50
C SER A 7 -69.14 -67.92 17.48
N ASP A 8 -69.43 -67.95 16.17
CA ASP A 8 -68.49 -67.46 15.16
C ASP A 8 -68.30 -65.93 15.23
N LEU A 9 -67.05 -65.49 15.04
CA LEU A 9 -66.64 -64.08 15.20
C LEU A 9 -67.40 -63.10 14.30
N ILE A 10 -67.89 -63.57 13.15
CA ILE A 10 -68.64 -62.72 12.21
C ILE A 10 -69.97 -62.20 12.81
N PHE A 11 -70.48 -62.85 13.86
CA PHE A 11 -71.70 -62.43 14.58
C PHE A 11 -71.40 -61.62 15.85
N ASP A 12 -70.13 -61.33 16.17
CA ASP A 12 -69.76 -60.65 17.42
C ASP A 12 -70.41 -59.28 17.58
N ARG A 13 -70.53 -58.50 16.50
CA ARG A 13 -71.20 -57.19 16.54
C ARG A 13 -72.69 -57.27 16.82
N ILE A 14 -73.37 -58.31 16.35
CA ILE A 14 -74.79 -58.56 16.66
C ILE A 14 -74.91 -58.95 18.14
N LYS A 15 -74.03 -59.82 18.63
CA LYS A 15 -73.99 -60.25 20.04
C LYS A 15 -73.68 -59.10 20.99
N SER A 16 -72.84 -58.15 20.58
CA SER A 16 -72.46 -57.00 21.40
C SER A 16 -73.46 -55.84 21.35
N ALA A 17 -74.51 -55.93 20.53
CA ALA A 17 -75.52 -54.89 20.45
C ALA A 17 -76.38 -54.85 21.72
N GLU A 18 -76.57 -53.66 22.28
CA GLU A 18 -77.39 -53.46 23.48
C GLU A 18 -78.84 -53.89 23.22
N GLY A 19 -79.36 -54.83 24.03
CA GLY A 19 -80.71 -55.39 23.88
C GLY A 19 -80.83 -56.59 22.92
N ALA A 20 -79.72 -57.17 22.47
CA ALA A 20 -79.71 -58.31 21.54
C ALA A 20 -80.50 -59.55 22.06
N ASP A 21 -81.39 -60.09 21.22
CA ASP A 21 -82.10 -61.34 21.43
C ASP A 21 -81.30 -62.51 20.81
N LEU A 22 -80.61 -63.25 21.67
CA LEU A 22 -79.81 -64.40 21.27
C LEU A 22 -80.63 -65.53 20.64
N THR A 23 -81.94 -65.58 20.92
CA THR A 23 -82.86 -66.55 20.30
C THR A 23 -83.10 -66.19 18.84
N ALA A 24 -83.26 -64.89 18.55
CA ALA A 24 -83.39 -64.39 17.18
C ALA A 24 -82.11 -64.64 16.37
N LEU A 25 -80.94 -64.39 16.97
CA LEU A 25 -79.65 -64.71 16.35
C LEU A 25 -79.48 -66.21 16.08
N GLN A 26 -79.87 -67.09 17.02
CA GLN A 26 -79.80 -68.54 16.82
C GLN A 26 -80.72 -69.00 15.68
N ASN A 27 -81.92 -68.43 15.56
CA ASN A 27 -82.82 -68.69 14.45
C ASN A 27 -82.25 -68.22 13.12
N PHE A 28 -81.58 -67.05 13.11
CA PHE A 28 -80.89 -66.53 11.95
C PHE A 28 -79.77 -67.46 11.46
N VAL A 29 -78.88 -67.89 12.36
CA VAL A 29 -77.79 -68.83 12.03
C VAL A 29 -78.35 -70.15 11.52
N ASN A 30 -79.43 -70.66 12.12
CA ASN A 30 -80.08 -71.89 11.67
C ASN A 30 -80.66 -71.75 10.25
N ALA A 31 -81.25 -70.60 9.91
CA ALA A 31 -81.75 -70.35 8.56
C ALA A 31 -80.60 -70.19 7.56
N LEU A 32 -79.56 -69.43 7.92
CA LEU A 32 -78.36 -69.24 7.11
C LEU A 32 -77.68 -70.57 6.78
N ASN A 33 -77.64 -71.52 7.71
CA ASN A 33 -77.09 -72.86 7.45
C ASN A 33 -77.98 -73.76 6.58
N ARG A 34 -79.29 -73.51 6.54
CA ARG A 34 -80.23 -74.28 5.70
C ARG A 34 -80.26 -73.78 4.26
N ASP A 35 -80.00 -72.50 4.05
CA ASP A 35 -79.88 -71.90 2.74
C ASP A 35 -78.48 -72.17 2.18
N THR A 36 -78.38 -73.14 1.27
CA THR A 36 -77.11 -73.53 0.66
C THR A 36 -76.43 -72.41 -0.10
N TYR A 37 -77.19 -71.47 -0.67
CA TYR A 37 -76.68 -70.35 -1.44
C TYR A 37 -76.15 -69.24 -0.52
N ALA A 38 -76.98 -68.76 0.41
CA ALA A 38 -76.56 -67.75 1.39
C ALA A 38 -75.40 -68.27 2.26
N ASN A 39 -75.43 -69.55 2.66
CA ASN A 39 -74.32 -70.18 3.37
C ASN A 39 -73.02 -70.14 2.57
N ALA A 40 -73.08 -70.48 1.27
CA ALA A 40 -71.89 -70.49 0.42
C ALA A 40 -71.28 -69.08 0.26
N GLN A 41 -72.12 -68.05 0.10
CA GLN A 41 -71.66 -66.66 -0.01
C GLN A 41 -71.01 -66.16 1.29
N VAL A 42 -71.67 -66.37 2.44
CA VAL A 42 -71.12 -65.99 3.74
C VAL A 42 -69.87 -66.82 4.07
N SER A 43 -69.83 -68.10 3.68
CA SER A 43 -68.62 -68.94 3.83
C SER A 43 -67.44 -68.39 3.03
N ALA A 44 -67.69 -67.94 1.79
CA ALA A 44 -66.65 -67.33 0.96
C ALA A 44 -66.15 -66.03 1.59
N MET A 45 -67.04 -65.17 2.07
CA MET A 45 -66.69 -63.94 2.78
C MET A 45 -65.87 -64.18 4.04
N VAL A 46 -66.28 -65.12 4.89
CA VAL A 46 -65.58 -65.49 6.13
C VAL A 46 -64.20 -66.07 5.84
N SER A 47 -64.06 -66.92 4.82
CA SER A 47 -62.79 -67.54 4.46
C SER A 47 -61.71 -66.54 4.02
N ARG A 48 -62.12 -65.36 3.51
CA ARG A 48 -61.21 -64.29 3.11
C ARG A 48 -60.83 -63.37 4.27
N GLY A 49 -61.65 -63.33 5.34
CA GLY A 49 -61.44 -62.45 6.49
C GLY A 49 -62.03 -61.05 6.32
N ASP A 50 -62.75 -60.81 5.23
CA ASP A 50 -63.09 -59.47 4.74
C ASP A 50 -64.47 -58.98 5.15
N ALA A 51 -65.26 -59.74 5.92
CA ALA A 51 -66.65 -59.39 6.20
C ALA A 51 -66.99 -59.40 7.69
N VAL A 52 -67.91 -58.50 8.06
CA VAL A 52 -68.57 -58.44 9.35
C VAL A 52 -70.08 -58.27 9.16
N PHE A 53 -70.91 -58.84 10.03
CA PHE A 53 -72.32 -58.44 10.09
C PHE A 53 -72.47 -57.22 11.01
N GLU A 54 -73.24 -56.23 10.58
CA GLU A 54 -73.53 -55.02 11.34
C GLU A 54 -75.04 -54.80 11.42
N LEU A 55 -75.51 -54.23 12.53
CA LEU A 55 -76.92 -53.86 12.68
C LEU A 55 -77.11 -52.38 12.33
N VAL A 56 -78.11 -52.08 11.51
CA VAL A 56 -78.50 -50.71 11.14
C VAL A 56 -79.98 -50.49 11.40
N SER A 57 -80.40 -49.24 11.57
CA SER A 57 -81.81 -48.90 11.83
C SER A 57 -82.70 -49.25 10.64
N HIS A 58 -83.92 -49.76 10.91
CA HIS A 58 -84.95 -50.04 9.91
C HIS A 58 -85.16 -48.90 8.90
N ALA A 59 -85.24 -47.65 9.36
CA ALA A 59 -85.41 -46.48 8.49
C ALA A 59 -84.33 -46.34 7.41
N ARG A 60 -83.07 -46.64 7.75
CA ARG A 60 -81.94 -46.59 6.81
C ARG A 60 -81.98 -47.72 5.78
N LEU A 61 -82.58 -48.85 6.13
CA LEU A 61 -82.79 -49.97 5.21
C LEU A 61 -84.02 -49.74 4.31
N GLU A 62 -85.09 -49.14 4.84
CA GLU A 62 -86.27 -48.72 4.04
C GLU A 62 -85.92 -47.65 3.00
N GLU A 63 -85.05 -46.70 3.35
CA GLU A 63 -84.54 -45.68 2.42
C GLU A 63 -83.85 -46.32 1.20
N ASN A 64 -83.19 -47.46 1.43
CA ASN A 64 -82.53 -48.26 0.40
C ASN A 64 -83.42 -49.39 -0.17
N ARG A 65 -84.70 -49.45 0.22
CA ARG A 65 -85.69 -50.49 -0.16
C ARG A 65 -85.19 -51.93 0.04
N ALA A 66 -84.31 -52.15 1.01
CA ALA A 66 -83.67 -53.45 1.24
C ALA A 66 -83.95 -53.93 2.66
N ALA A 67 -84.00 -55.25 2.85
CA ALA A 67 -84.10 -55.86 4.19
C ALA A 67 -82.71 -56.14 4.81
N ALA A 68 -81.69 -56.17 3.97
CA ALA A 68 -80.27 -56.20 4.30
C ALA A 68 -79.51 -55.58 3.12
N MET A 69 -78.40 -54.89 3.37
CA MET A 69 -77.60 -54.26 2.33
C MET A 69 -76.11 -54.54 2.57
N TYR A 70 -75.35 -54.76 1.50
CA TYR A 70 -73.89 -54.81 1.58
C TYR A 70 -73.35 -53.38 1.42
N ASP A 71 -72.44 -52.98 2.30
CA ASP A 71 -71.82 -51.64 2.28
C ASP A 71 -70.34 -51.79 1.92
N SER A 72 -70.02 -51.43 0.67
CA SER A 72 -68.67 -51.50 0.11
C SER A 72 -67.88 -50.20 0.21
N GLY A 73 -68.41 -49.14 0.82
CA GLY A 73 -67.84 -47.79 0.77
C GLY A 73 -66.41 -47.70 1.30
N ARG A 74 -65.42 -47.83 0.41
CA ARG A 74 -63.98 -47.80 0.72
C ARG A 74 -63.46 -46.42 1.12
N ASP A 75 -64.16 -45.36 0.70
CA ASP A 75 -63.84 -43.96 1.03
C ASP A 75 -64.58 -43.43 2.27
N SER A 76 -65.30 -44.28 2.99
CA SER A 76 -65.97 -43.86 4.23
C SER A 76 -65.06 -44.03 5.46
N ASP A 77 -65.14 -43.08 6.40
CA ASP A 77 -64.52 -43.15 7.73
C ASP A 77 -64.90 -44.45 8.50
N LEU A 78 -65.98 -45.11 8.07
CA LEU A 78 -66.46 -46.40 8.57
C LEU A 78 -65.61 -47.60 8.08
N PHE A 79 -64.99 -47.55 6.90
CA PHE A 79 -64.13 -48.62 6.37
C PHE A 79 -62.86 -48.81 7.22
N VAL A 80 -62.24 -47.70 7.64
CA VAL A 80 -61.09 -47.69 8.55
C VAL A 80 -61.48 -48.23 9.93
N ARG A 81 -62.65 -47.84 10.47
CA ARG A 81 -63.17 -48.35 11.77
C ARG A 81 -63.57 -49.83 11.73
N ARG A 82 -63.85 -50.39 10.55
CA ARG A 82 -64.10 -51.83 10.34
C ARG A 82 -62.81 -52.64 10.16
N GLY A 83 -61.64 -52.00 10.23
CA GLY A 83 -60.34 -52.65 10.03
C GLY A 83 -60.13 -53.13 8.60
N GLY A 84 -60.66 -52.39 7.61
CA GLY A 84 -60.59 -52.74 6.19
C GLY A 84 -61.58 -53.83 5.78
N LYS A 85 -62.59 -54.12 6.60
CA LYS A 85 -63.60 -55.17 6.34
C LYS A 85 -64.91 -54.58 5.83
N PHE A 86 -65.53 -55.28 4.90
CA PHE A 86 -66.86 -55.02 4.37
C PHE A 86 -67.96 -55.39 5.38
N ALA A 87 -69.10 -54.71 5.32
CA ALA A 87 -70.21 -54.96 6.22
C ALA A 87 -71.44 -55.48 5.47
N VAL A 88 -72.03 -56.58 5.95
CA VAL A 88 -73.43 -56.92 5.63
C VAL A 88 -74.30 -56.30 6.71
N GLN A 89 -75.02 -55.25 6.34
CA GLN A 89 -75.90 -54.50 7.22
C GLN A 89 -77.27 -55.19 7.29
N LEU A 90 -77.65 -55.58 8.50
CA LEU A 90 -78.91 -56.24 8.81
C LEU A 90 -79.82 -55.30 9.62
N ASP A 91 -81.12 -55.48 9.48
CA ASP A 91 -82.08 -54.70 10.25
C ASP A 91 -81.96 -55.00 11.74
N GLN A 92 -81.65 -53.96 12.51
CA GLN A 92 -81.47 -54.05 13.94
C GLN A 92 -82.73 -54.53 14.66
N ASP A 93 -83.92 -54.23 14.13
CA ASP A 93 -85.20 -54.59 14.77
C ASP A 93 -85.48 -56.10 14.72
N TRP A 94 -84.70 -56.87 13.95
CA TRP A 94 -84.76 -58.34 13.94
C TRP A 94 -84.02 -58.97 15.11
N PHE A 95 -83.01 -58.27 15.63
CA PHE A 95 -82.07 -58.84 16.59
C PHE A 95 -82.11 -58.14 17.93
N VAL A 96 -82.73 -56.96 18.06
CA VAL A 96 -82.65 -56.14 19.29
C VAL A 96 -84.05 -55.82 19.81
N ASN A 97 -84.30 -56.15 21.08
CA ASN A 97 -85.49 -55.70 21.81
C ASN A 97 -85.32 -54.21 22.15
N ARG A 98 -86.27 -53.37 21.76
CA ARG A 98 -86.20 -51.92 22.00
C ARG A 98 -87.38 -51.44 22.84
N THR A 99 -87.11 -50.55 23.79
CA THR A 99 -88.15 -49.84 24.52
C THR A 99 -88.33 -48.48 23.85
N THR A 100 -89.44 -48.28 23.14
CA THR A 100 -89.79 -46.98 22.57
C THR A 100 -90.88 -46.32 23.40
N THR A 101 -91.03 -45.00 23.30
CA THR A 101 -92.09 -44.28 24.01
C THR A 101 -93.13 -43.84 22.99
N VAL A 102 -94.34 -44.42 23.06
CA VAL A 102 -95.49 -44.00 22.25
C VAL A 102 -96.49 -43.35 23.20
N ASP A 103 -96.84 -42.08 22.94
CA ASP A 103 -97.76 -41.28 23.77
C ASP A 103 -97.40 -41.22 25.26
N GLY A 104 -96.09 -41.12 25.58
CA GLY A 104 -95.60 -41.00 26.95
C GLY A 104 -95.55 -42.29 27.76
N HIS A 105 -95.92 -43.44 27.16
CA HIS A 105 -95.80 -44.76 27.77
C HIS A 105 -94.67 -45.57 27.13
N ALA A 106 -93.85 -46.22 27.96
CA ALA A 106 -92.82 -47.13 27.51
C ALA A 106 -93.47 -48.40 26.93
N VAL A 107 -93.31 -48.60 25.62
CA VAL A 107 -93.73 -49.80 24.88
C VAL A 107 -92.48 -50.59 24.53
N VAL A 108 -92.39 -51.84 24.99
CA VAL A 108 -91.32 -52.76 24.59
C VAL A 108 -91.71 -53.36 23.24
N ILE A 109 -91.03 -52.93 22.18
CA ILE A 109 -91.03 -53.63 20.90
C ILE A 109 -90.09 -54.82 21.07
N GLN A 110 -90.67 -56.00 21.18
CA GLN A 110 -89.89 -57.23 21.16
C GLN A 110 -89.30 -57.43 19.76
N ALA A 111 -88.04 -57.86 19.70
CA ALA A 111 -87.41 -58.30 18.47
C ALA A 111 -88.38 -59.26 17.78
N ALA A 112 -88.71 -58.98 16.53
CA ALA A 112 -89.66 -59.80 15.80
C ALA A 112 -89.11 -61.22 15.79
N ALA A 113 -89.74 -62.14 16.55
CA ALA A 113 -89.32 -63.53 16.58
C ALA A 113 -89.33 -64.02 15.12
N TRP A 114 -88.14 -64.20 14.57
CA TRP A 114 -87.90 -64.71 13.22
C TRP A 114 -88.22 -66.22 13.19
N ALA A 115 -89.42 -66.56 13.64
CA ALA A 115 -89.89 -67.91 13.87
C ALA A 115 -90.86 -68.26 12.75
N THR A 116 -90.46 -69.25 11.95
CA THR A 116 -91.28 -70.03 11.01
C THR A 116 -91.79 -69.34 9.74
N SER A 117 -90.91 -68.76 8.91
CA SER A 117 -91.20 -68.77 7.48
C SER A 117 -89.95 -68.84 6.60
N ILE A 118 -90.02 -69.70 5.60
CA ILE A 118 -89.06 -69.96 4.52
C ILE A 118 -88.86 -68.71 3.60
N GLY A 119 -89.49 -67.56 3.90
CA GLY A 119 -89.41 -66.33 3.10
C GLY A 119 -88.18 -65.45 3.36
N ALA A 120 -87.29 -65.84 4.27
CA ALA A 120 -86.08 -65.11 4.61
C ALA A 120 -84.96 -65.26 3.57
N SER A 121 -84.79 -66.44 2.98
CA SER A 121 -83.77 -66.70 1.95
C SER A 121 -83.98 -65.88 0.69
N THR A 122 -85.24 -65.59 0.36
CA THR A 122 -85.60 -64.75 -0.81
C THR A 122 -85.48 -63.25 -0.55
N ARG A 123 -85.35 -62.81 0.72
CA ARG A 123 -85.25 -61.39 1.10
C ARG A 123 -83.85 -60.94 1.51
N MET A 124 -82.95 -61.87 1.89
CA MET A 124 -81.51 -61.61 1.88
C MET A 124 -81.03 -61.58 0.43
N GLY A 125 -81.49 -60.60 -0.34
CA GLY A 125 -80.92 -60.27 -1.64
C GLY A 125 -79.52 -59.70 -1.45
N LEU A 126 -78.58 -60.55 -1.03
CA LEU A 126 -77.16 -60.29 -1.10
C LEU A 126 -76.85 -60.25 -2.60
N THR A 127 -76.99 -59.07 -3.20
CA THR A 127 -76.72 -58.84 -4.61
C THR A 127 -75.28 -59.26 -4.87
N VAL A 128 -75.11 -60.31 -5.68
CA VAL A 128 -73.84 -60.99 -5.96
C VAL A 128 -72.77 -60.05 -6.52
N HIS A 129 -73.23 -58.93 -7.07
CA HIS A 129 -72.44 -57.89 -7.70
C HIS A 129 -71.18 -57.48 -6.89
N GLU A 130 -71.31 -57.24 -5.58
CA GLU A 130 -70.17 -56.73 -4.77
C GLU A 130 -69.21 -57.82 -4.26
N VAL A 131 -69.62 -59.10 -4.25
CA VAL A 131 -68.74 -60.23 -3.86
C VAL A 131 -67.71 -60.54 -4.95
N GLN A 132 -67.97 -60.12 -6.19
CA GLN A 132 -67.18 -60.43 -7.38
C GLN A 132 -66.29 -59.28 -7.87
N HIS A 133 -66.36 -58.08 -7.25
CA HIS A 133 -65.35 -57.02 -7.43
C HIS A 133 -63.93 -57.50 -7.05
N ASN A 134 -63.83 -58.54 -6.20
CA ASN A 134 -62.57 -59.19 -5.84
C ASN A 134 -61.83 -59.87 -7.00
N ALA A 135 -62.51 -60.29 -8.08
CA ALA A 135 -61.84 -60.87 -9.25
C ALA A 135 -61.14 -59.81 -10.13
N SER A 136 -61.53 -58.53 -9.95
CA SER A 136 -61.03 -57.37 -10.68
C SER A 136 -60.24 -56.39 -9.79
N GLN A 137 -59.91 -56.80 -8.56
CA GLN A 137 -59.25 -55.96 -7.56
C GLN A 137 -57.95 -55.33 -8.06
N ASN A 138 -57.17 -56.09 -8.85
CA ASN A 138 -55.92 -55.59 -9.42
C ASN A 138 -56.13 -54.36 -10.33
N TRP A 139 -57.27 -54.23 -11.01
CA TRP A 139 -57.57 -53.06 -11.83
C TRP A 139 -57.97 -51.85 -10.99
N TYR A 140 -58.69 -52.05 -9.87
CA TYR A 140 -58.94 -50.99 -8.90
C TYR A 140 -57.64 -50.51 -8.26
N ASP A 141 -56.79 -51.42 -7.78
CA ASP A 141 -55.51 -51.06 -7.16
C ASP A 141 -54.61 -50.30 -8.14
N GLU A 142 -54.58 -50.69 -9.41
CA GLU A 142 -53.83 -49.99 -10.45
C GLU A 142 -54.41 -48.61 -10.78
N ALA A 143 -55.73 -48.48 -10.86
CA ALA A 143 -56.39 -47.20 -11.04
C ALA A 143 -56.08 -46.22 -9.89
N TYR A 144 -56.14 -46.70 -8.64
CA TYR A 144 -55.78 -45.91 -7.46
C TYR A 144 -54.30 -45.55 -7.45
N ARG A 145 -53.41 -46.46 -7.85
CA ARG A 145 -51.97 -46.17 -7.94
C ARG A 145 -51.66 -45.14 -9.03
N LEU A 146 -52.38 -45.14 -10.14
CA LEU A 146 -52.31 -44.09 -11.16
C LEU A 146 -52.86 -42.74 -10.67
N ARG A 147 -53.81 -42.72 -9.73
CA ARG A 147 -54.37 -41.49 -9.16
C ARG A 147 -53.50 -40.92 -8.04
N ASP A 148 -53.10 -41.75 -7.08
CA ASP A 148 -52.63 -41.30 -5.77
C ASP A 148 -51.09 -41.28 -5.63
N THR A 149 -50.36 -41.83 -6.60
CA THR A 149 -48.88 -41.82 -6.58
C THR A 149 -48.34 -40.73 -7.50
N SER A 150 -47.27 -40.00 -7.16
CA SER A 150 -46.69 -38.97 -8.04
C SER A 150 -46.26 -39.52 -9.42
N PRO A 151 -46.49 -38.78 -10.54
CA PRO A 151 -46.10 -39.22 -11.89
C PRO A 151 -44.62 -39.57 -12.02
N ALA A 152 -43.75 -38.89 -11.30
CA ALA A 152 -42.31 -39.13 -11.32
C ALA A 152 -41.93 -40.54 -10.84
N THR A 153 -42.79 -41.16 -10.02
CA THR A 153 -42.51 -42.44 -9.36
C THR A 153 -43.23 -43.62 -10.02
N TYR A 154 -44.36 -43.38 -10.70
CA TYR A 154 -45.20 -44.44 -11.26
C TYR A 154 -45.82 -44.03 -12.62
N HIS A 155 -45.43 -44.74 -13.69
CA HIS A 155 -45.79 -44.43 -15.08
C HIS A 155 -45.51 -42.97 -15.52
N PRO A 156 -44.24 -42.52 -15.55
CA PRO A 156 -43.86 -41.12 -15.85
C PRO A 156 -44.22 -40.64 -17.27
N ALA A 157 -44.58 -41.57 -18.17
CA ALA A 157 -45.05 -41.25 -19.51
C ALA A 157 -46.51 -40.75 -19.56
N LEU A 158 -47.27 -40.88 -18.46
CA LEU A 158 -48.65 -40.40 -18.35
C LEU A 158 -48.67 -39.18 -17.42
N THR A 159 -49.01 -38.00 -17.96
CA THR A 159 -49.12 -36.75 -17.18
C THR A 159 -50.53 -36.16 -17.29
N GLY A 160 -50.97 -35.50 -16.21
CA GLY A 160 -52.26 -34.79 -16.12
C GLY A 160 -53.45 -35.60 -16.63
N ALA A 161 -54.20 -35.02 -17.55
CA ALA A 161 -55.42 -35.59 -18.12
C ALA A 161 -55.24 -37.00 -18.71
N GLY A 162 -54.08 -37.34 -19.27
CA GLY A 162 -53.82 -38.68 -19.82
C GLY A 162 -53.74 -39.76 -18.73
N ARG A 163 -53.28 -39.38 -17.55
CA ARG A 163 -53.20 -40.28 -16.39
C ARG A 163 -54.55 -40.44 -15.70
N ALA A 164 -55.28 -39.33 -15.53
CA ALA A 164 -56.65 -39.35 -15.03
C ALA A 164 -57.56 -40.21 -15.93
N ALA A 165 -57.45 -40.06 -17.26
CA ALA A 165 -58.19 -40.88 -18.22
C ALA A 165 -57.87 -42.38 -18.09
N ALA A 166 -56.59 -42.74 -17.93
CA ALA A 166 -56.17 -44.13 -17.76
C ALA A 166 -56.66 -44.75 -16.42
N SER A 167 -56.65 -43.96 -15.34
CA SER A 167 -57.20 -44.38 -14.03
C SER A 167 -58.71 -44.64 -14.13
N VAL A 168 -59.46 -43.70 -14.69
CA VAL A 168 -60.92 -43.83 -14.89
C VAL A 168 -61.23 -45.03 -15.79
N GLU A 169 -60.49 -45.23 -16.88
CA GLU A 169 -60.68 -46.38 -17.77
C GLU A 169 -60.51 -47.71 -17.02
N LEU A 170 -59.46 -47.86 -16.21
CA LEU A 170 -59.23 -49.07 -15.43
C LEU A 170 -60.33 -49.34 -14.39
N MET A 171 -60.86 -48.30 -13.74
CA MET A 171 -62.01 -48.46 -12.84
C MET A 171 -63.26 -48.91 -13.60
N MET A 172 -63.52 -48.35 -14.78
CA MET A 172 -64.67 -48.73 -15.61
C MET A 172 -64.57 -50.18 -16.11
N ARG A 173 -63.36 -50.64 -16.46
CA ARG A 173 -63.11 -52.06 -16.78
C ARG A 173 -63.40 -52.96 -15.58
N ALA A 174 -63.00 -52.55 -14.37
CA ALA A 174 -63.21 -53.31 -13.14
C ALA A 174 -64.69 -53.48 -12.80
N GLU A 175 -65.46 -52.40 -12.89
CA GLU A 175 -66.92 -52.42 -12.74
C GLU A 175 -67.58 -53.34 -13.78
N ALA A 176 -67.27 -53.19 -15.06
CA ALA A 176 -67.85 -54.02 -16.13
C ALA A 176 -67.58 -55.52 -15.93
N ALA A 177 -66.39 -55.90 -15.45
CA ALA A 177 -66.09 -57.28 -15.08
C ALA A 177 -66.92 -57.79 -13.88
N GLY A 178 -67.17 -56.95 -12.87
CA GLY A 178 -68.04 -57.26 -11.74
C GLY A 178 -69.47 -57.58 -12.20
N TRP A 179 -70.03 -56.73 -13.05
CA TRP A 179 -71.35 -56.95 -13.65
C TRP A 179 -71.40 -58.20 -14.54
N TYR A 180 -70.32 -58.51 -15.27
CA TYR A 180 -70.25 -59.72 -16.09
C TYR A 180 -70.22 -61.01 -15.26
N ALA A 181 -69.52 -61.00 -14.14
CA ALA A 181 -69.50 -62.14 -13.23
C ALA A 181 -70.88 -62.39 -12.60
N ASP A 182 -71.59 -61.31 -12.26
CA ASP A 182 -72.96 -61.40 -11.75
C ASP A 182 -73.91 -62.00 -12.81
N LEU A 183 -73.75 -61.60 -14.07
CA LEU A 183 -74.47 -62.21 -15.20
C LEU A 183 -74.25 -63.73 -15.31
N GLN A 184 -73.02 -64.20 -15.13
CA GLN A 184 -72.71 -65.64 -15.12
C GLN A 184 -73.37 -66.34 -13.93
N THR A 185 -73.47 -65.66 -12.79
CA THR A 185 -74.15 -66.19 -11.60
C THR A 185 -75.65 -66.32 -11.83
N LEU A 186 -76.29 -65.29 -12.42
CA LEU A 186 -77.71 -65.36 -12.81
C LEU A 186 -77.98 -66.54 -13.75
N ARG A 187 -77.07 -66.83 -14.69
CA ARG A 187 -77.17 -67.99 -15.58
C ARG A 187 -77.05 -69.32 -14.82
N SER A 188 -76.10 -69.41 -13.90
CA SER A 188 -75.94 -70.62 -13.08
C SER A 188 -77.16 -70.90 -12.21
N LEU A 189 -77.80 -69.86 -11.66
CA LEU A 189 -79.05 -69.98 -10.90
C LEU A 189 -80.22 -70.44 -11.78
N ARG A 190 -80.31 -69.93 -13.02
CA ARG A 190 -81.29 -70.41 -13.99
C ARG A 190 -81.06 -71.88 -14.36
N ASP A 191 -79.82 -72.24 -14.67
CA ASP A 191 -79.48 -73.58 -15.17
C ASP A 191 -79.61 -74.67 -14.08
N SER A 192 -79.46 -74.29 -12.80
CA SER A 192 -79.74 -75.15 -11.64
C SER A 192 -81.23 -75.27 -11.30
N GLY A 193 -82.09 -74.47 -11.94
CA GLY A 193 -83.53 -74.42 -11.65
C GLY A 193 -83.91 -73.62 -10.40
N GLU A 194 -82.94 -72.96 -9.77
CA GLU A 194 -83.16 -72.08 -8.61
C GLU A 194 -83.74 -70.71 -9.00
N MET A 195 -83.65 -70.35 -10.29
CA MET A 195 -84.27 -69.15 -10.86
C MET A 195 -85.17 -69.54 -12.04
N THR A 196 -86.42 -69.08 -12.03
CA THR A 196 -87.33 -69.36 -13.14
C THR A 196 -86.86 -68.63 -14.42
N PRO A 197 -87.14 -69.16 -15.63
CA PRO A 197 -86.80 -68.49 -16.88
C PRO A 197 -87.39 -67.06 -16.97
N THR A 198 -88.56 -66.84 -16.40
CA THR A 198 -89.20 -65.51 -16.34
C THR A 198 -88.44 -64.54 -15.44
N GLU A 199 -87.97 -64.98 -14.28
CA GLU A 199 -87.15 -64.16 -13.37
C GLU A 199 -85.78 -63.84 -13.97
N TYR A 200 -85.13 -64.81 -14.60
CA TYR A 200 -83.89 -64.58 -15.33
C TYR A 200 -84.10 -63.52 -16.42
N HIS A 201 -85.16 -63.66 -17.23
CA HIS A 201 -85.47 -62.72 -18.29
C HIS A 201 -85.80 -61.32 -17.79
N MET A 202 -86.55 -61.18 -16.68
CA MET A 202 -86.83 -59.88 -16.06
C MET A 202 -85.56 -59.19 -15.53
N ARG A 203 -84.61 -59.97 -14.99
CA ARG A 203 -83.34 -59.42 -14.48
C ARG A 203 -82.38 -59.05 -15.61
N THR A 204 -82.54 -59.61 -16.80
CA THR A 204 -81.64 -59.40 -17.94
C THR A 204 -82.29 -58.71 -19.16
N GLN A 205 -83.48 -58.11 -19.02
CA GLN A 205 -84.22 -57.54 -20.16
C GLN A 205 -83.63 -56.21 -20.66
N GLU A 206 -83.99 -55.86 -21.91
CA GLU A 206 -83.47 -54.76 -22.74
C GLU A 206 -83.42 -53.40 -22.01
N GLY A 207 -82.26 -52.72 -22.13
CA GLY A 207 -81.97 -51.43 -21.49
C GLY A 207 -81.15 -51.54 -20.20
N THR A 208 -80.76 -52.75 -19.78
CA THR A 208 -79.90 -52.99 -18.62
C THR A 208 -78.47 -53.31 -19.04
N ILE A 209 -77.51 -53.05 -18.14
CA ILE A 209 -76.09 -53.37 -18.31
C ILE A 209 -75.85 -54.83 -18.74
N TYR A 210 -76.69 -55.76 -18.30
CA TYR A 210 -76.60 -57.19 -18.64
C TYR A 210 -76.84 -57.49 -20.12
N ALA A 211 -77.68 -56.71 -20.81
CA ALA A 211 -77.90 -56.90 -22.25
C ALA A 211 -76.62 -56.58 -23.05
N ASN A 212 -75.98 -55.45 -22.72
CA ASN A 212 -74.72 -55.04 -23.35
C ASN A 212 -73.57 -56.01 -23.02
N LEU A 213 -73.57 -56.57 -21.80
CA LEU A 213 -72.63 -57.61 -21.41
C LEU A 213 -72.85 -58.93 -22.18
N MET A 214 -74.10 -59.31 -22.44
CA MET A 214 -74.41 -60.47 -23.29
C MET A 214 -73.97 -60.26 -24.73
N ASP A 215 -74.14 -59.05 -25.28
CA ASP A 215 -73.71 -58.69 -26.64
C ASP A 215 -72.18 -58.69 -26.77
N ALA A 216 -71.48 -58.10 -25.80
CA ALA A 216 -70.02 -58.14 -25.72
C ALA A 216 -69.51 -59.59 -25.59
N GLU A 217 -70.19 -60.42 -24.81
CA GLU A 217 -69.84 -61.84 -24.67
C GLU A 217 -70.06 -62.62 -25.96
N LEU A 218 -71.20 -62.43 -26.62
CA LEU A 218 -71.50 -63.04 -27.92
C LEU A 218 -70.43 -62.67 -28.96
N SER A 219 -70.05 -61.40 -28.99
CA SER A 219 -68.97 -60.89 -29.85
C SER A 219 -67.63 -61.54 -29.52
N GLY A 220 -67.26 -61.63 -28.24
CA GLY A 220 -66.03 -62.27 -27.80
C GLY A 220 -65.97 -63.75 -28.12
N ARG A 221 -67.08 -64.48 -27.93
CA ARG A 221 -67.18 -65.90 -28.29
C ARG A 221 -67.07 -66.12 -29.80
N ALA A 222 -67.65 -65.24 -30.61
CA ALA A 222 -67.52 -65.28 -32.08
C ALA A 222 -66.05 -65.09 -32.53
N MET A 223 -65.25 -64.38 -31.74
CA MET A 223 -63.81 -64.22 -31.93
C MET A 223 -62.96 -65.37 -31.34
N GLY A 224 -63.60 -66.40 -30.77
CA GLY A 224 -62.93 -67.58 -30.21
C GLY A 224 -62.47 -67.44 -28.76
N TYR A 225 -62.82 -66.34 -28.06
CA TYR A 225 -62.47 -66.19 -26.66
C TYR A 225 -63.32 -67.13 -25.78
N SER A 226 -62.69 -67.71 -24.75
CA SER A 226 -63.35 -68.54 -23.74
C SER A 226 -62.68 -68.35 -22.37
N GLY A 227 -63.36 -68.79 -21.29
CA GLY A 227 -62.83 -68.70 -19.93
C GLY A 227 -62.50 -67.26 -19.51
N THR A 228 -61.30 -67.07 -18.93
CA THR A 228 -60.83 -65.76 -18.46
C THR A 228 -60.59 -64.76 -19.58
N ALA A 229 -60.14 -65.22 -20.76
CA ALA A 229 -59.93 -64.33 -21.91
C ALA A 229 -61.26 -63.71 -22.39
N LEU A 230 -62.35 -64.47 -22.33
CA LEU A 230 -63.68 -63.96 -22.63
C LEU A 230 -64.15 -62.94 -21.58
N ALA A 231 -63.89 -63.20 -20.30
CA ALA A 231 -64.24 -62.26 -19.23
C ALA A 231 -63.50 -60.92 -19.36
N SER A 232 -62.19 -60.95 -19.67
CA SER A 232 -61.42 -59.74 -19.93
C SER A 232 -61.92 -58.98 -21.16
N TYR A 233 -62.25 -59.70 -22.24
CA TYR A 233 -62.80 -59.08 -23.45
C TYR A 233 -64.12 -58.36 -23.15
N VAL A 234 -65.03 -59.00 -22.41
CA VAL A 234 -66.31 -58.41 -22.05
C VAL A 234 -66.13 -57.18 -21.16
N ALA A 235 -65.23 -57.23 -20.18
CA ALA A 235 -64.94 -56.10 -19.30
C ALA A 235 -64.43 -54.86 -20.08
N GLU A 236 -63.55 -55.08 -21.05
CA GLU A 236 -62.99 -54.00 -21.88
C GLU A 236 -64.01 -53.41 -22.87
N HIS A 237 -64.91 -54.22 -23.41
CA HIS A 237 -65.81 -53.79 -24.48
C HIS A 237 -67.20 -53.38 -23.97
N ALA A 238 -67.55 -53.73 -22.73
CA ALA A 238 -68.82 -53.33 -22.11
C ALA A 238 -68.70 -52.10 -21.20
N GLN A 239 -67.49 -51.60 -20.91
CA GLN A 239 -67.27 -50.44 -20.03
C GLN A 239 -68.01 -49.17 -20.50
N GLY A 240 -68.13 -48.94 -21.81
CA GLY A 240 -68.86 -47.79 -22.37
C GLY A 240 -70.38 -47.84 -22.19
N SER A 241 -70.88 -48.93 -21.62
CA SER A 241 -72.30 -49.15 -21.31
C SER A 241 -72.63 -48.95 -19.83
N LEU A 242 -71.65 -48.55 -19.00
CA LEU A 242 -71.87 -48.22 -17.60
C LEU A 242 -72.71 -46.93 -17.48
N PRO A 243 -73.61 -46.82 -16.48
CA PRO A 243 -74.41 -45.61 -16.23
C PRO A 243 -73.55 -44.34 -16.08
N SER A 244 -73.96 -43.22 -16.70
CA SER A 244 -73.18 -41.97 -16.76
C SER A 244 -72.90 -41.32 -15.40
N ASN A 245 -73.70 -41.62 -14.37
CA ASN A 245 -73.48 -41.14 -13.00
C ASN A 245 -72.23 -41.76 -12.34
N TYR A 246 -71.74 -42.90 -12.82
CA TYR A 246 -70.48 -43.49 -12.32
C TYR A 246 -69.25 -42.71 -12.79
N VAL A 247 -69.28 -42.07 -13.96
CA VAL A 247 -68.14 -41.29 -14.47
C VAL A 247 -68.05 -39.91 -13.80
N ALA A 248 -69.20 -39.26 -13.56
CA ALA A 248 -69.25 -37.89 -13.01
C ALA A 248 -68.67 -37.75 -11.59
N ASN A 249 -68.80 -38.78 -10.76
CA ASN A 249 -68.26 -38.78 -9.40
C ASN A 249 -66.73 -38.86 -9.33
N TYR A 250 -66.04 -39.21 -10.42
CA TYR A 250 -64.58 -39.33 -10.47
C TYR A 250 -63.90 -38.25 -11.33
N THR A 251 -64.65 -37.28 -11.85
CA THR A 251 -64.13 -36.26 -12.78
C THR A 251 -64.64 -34.84 -12.50
N SER A 252 -65.19 -34.57 -11.31
CA SER A 252 -65.72 -33.24 -10.96
C SER A 252 -65.00 -32.62 -9.79
N ASP A 253 -64.75 -31.32 -9.89
CA ASP A 253 -64.17 -30.51 -8.83
C ASP A 253 -65.19 -30.34 -7.69
N GLU A 254 -64.71 -30.36 -6.46
CA GLU A 254 -65.53 -30.16 -5.27
C GLU A 254 -65.37 -28.73 -4.76
N VAL A 255 -66.49 -28.03 -4.54
CA VAL A 255 -66.50 -26.70 -3.92
C VAL A 255 -67.36 -26.72 -2.67
N ILE A 256 -66.71 -26.67 -1.52
CA ILE A 256 -67.34 -26.55 -0.20
C ILE A 256 -67.43 -25.07 0.15
N ARG A 257 -68.61 -24.64 0.62
CA ARG A 257 -68.85 -23.28 1.10
C ARG A 257 -69.35 -23.36 2.52
N ASP A 258 -68.55 -22.88 3.46
CA ASP A 258 -68.92 -22.84 4.87
C ASP A 258 -69.51 -21.49 5.24
N TYR A 259 -70.62 -21.56 5.96
CA TYR A 259 -71.34 -20.39 6.45
C TYR A 259 -71.35 -20.38 7.98
N ASP A 260 -71.24 -19.20 8.58
CA ASP A 260 -71.44 -19.04 10.02
C ASP A 260 -72.92 -19.22 10.42
N SER A 261 -73.20 -19.16 11.73
CA SER A 261 -74.57 -19.27 12.27
C SER A 261 -75.54 -18.16 11.82
N SER A 262 -75.04 -17.11 11.18
CA SER A 262 -75.84 -16.02 10.60
C SER A 262 -76.12 -16.22 9.10
N GLY A 263 -75.62 -17.32 8.52
CA GLY A 263 -75.79 -17.65 7.09
C GLY A 263 -74.77 -16.94 6.20
N ARG A 264 -73.66 -16.47 6.77
CA ARG A 264 -72.66 -15.71 6.04
C ARG A 264 -71.44 -16.55 5.67
N LEU A 265 -70.96 -16.39 4.44
CA LEU A 265 -69.78 -17.09 3.96
C LEU A 265 -68.56 -16.72 4.80
N ILE A 266 -67.89 -17.73 5.36
CA ILE A 266 -66.66 -17.59 6.14
C ILE A 266 -65.48 -18.30 5.49
N GLN A 267 -65.75 -19.32 4.67
CA GLN A 267 -64.71 -20.10 4.00
C GLN A 267 -65.24 -20.72 2.71
N VAL A 268 -64.42 -20.74 1.67
CA VAL A 268 -64.61 -21.52 0.45
C VAL A 268 -63.41 -22.45 0.32
N ILE A 269 -63.67 -23.74 0.15
CA ILE A 269 -62.66 -24.76 -0.12
C ILE A 269 -62.95 -25.33 -1.51
N GLU A 270 -62.05 -25.07 -2.46
CA GLU A 270 -62.08 -25.63 -3.81
C GLU A 270 -61.07 -26.79 -3.83
N THR A 271 -61.50 -28.01 -4.18
CA THR A 271 -60.65 -29.19 -4.31
C THR A 271 -60.73 -29.68 -5.75
N ASP A 272 -59.59 -29.79 -6.43
CA ASP A 272 -59.54 -30.37 -7.77
C ASP A 272 -59.68 -31.90 -7.67
N GLY A 273 -60.93 -32.35 -7.62
CA GLY A 273 -61.27 -33.77 -7.59
C GLY A 273 -60.94 -34.50 -8.89
N ALA A 274 -60.70 -33.78 -9.99
CA ALA A 274 -60.36 -34.33 -11.29
C ALA A 274 -58.84 -34.38 -11.56
N HIS A 275 -58.02 -33.71 -10.74
CA HIS A 275 -56.58 -33.51 -10.92
C HIS A 275 -56.21 -33.05 -12.34
N ASN A 276 -57.03 -32.14 -12.88
CA ASN A 276 -56.90 -31.64 -14.25
C ASN A 276 -56.49 -30.16 -14.30
N ASP A 277 -56.51 -29.44 -13.17
CA ASP A 277 -56.06 -28.07 -13.03
C ASP A 277 -54.70 -28.03 -12.34
N ALA A 278 -53.65 -27.84 -13.14
CA ALA A 278 -52.29 -27.68 -12.63
C ALA A 278 -52.11 -26.44 -11.71
N GLY A 279 -53.13 -25.57 -11.61
CA GLY A 279 -53.14 -24.38 -10.78
C GLY A 279 -53.27 -24.66 -9.28
N TYR A 280 -54.03 -25.68 -8.85
CA TYR A 280 -54.25 -26.01 -7.44
C TYR A 280 -54.80 -27.43 -7.25
N GLY A 281 -54.32 -28.15 -6.24
CA GLY A 281 -54.99 -29.35 -5.72
C GLY A 281 -56.02 -29.01 -4.65
N THR A 282 -55.76 -27.96 -3.86
CA THR A 282 -56.75 -27.38 -2.94
C THR A 282 -56.55 -25.87 -2.81
N ARG A 283 -57.63 -25.10 -2.83
CA ARG A 283 -57.61 -23.66 -2.59
C ARG A 283 -58.62 -23.30 -1.51
N VAL A 284 -58.14 -22.68 -0.44
CA VAL A 284 -58.94 -22.21 0.68
C VAL A 284 -58.96 -20.68 0.63
N THR A 285 -60.16 -20.09 0.55
CA THR A 285 -60.37 -18.64 0.69
C THR A 285 -61.17 -18.39 1.95
N THR A 286 -60.64 -17.62 2.88
CA THR A 286 -61.36 -17.23 4.11
C THR A 286 -61.86 -15.78 3.99
N TYR A 287 -62.95 -15.48 4.69
CA TYR A 287 -63.57 -14.16 4.65
C TYR A 287 -63.63 -13.56 6.06
N ASP A 288 -63.35 -12.25 6.15
CA ASP A 288 -63.40 -11.48 7.39
C ASP A 288 -64.85 -11.33 7.90
N VAL A 289 -65.10 -10.51 8.93
CA VAL A 289 -66.44 -10.19 9.44
C VAL A 289 -67.20 -9.12 8.63
N GLN A 290 -66.76 -8.74 7.44
CA GLN A 290 -67.51 -7.90 6.48
C GLN A 290 -67.75 -8.55 5.10
N GLY A 291 -67.14 -9.71 4.85
CA GLY A 291 -67.32 -10.52 3.64
C GLY A 291 -66.22 -10.25 2.61
N ARG A 292 -65.13 -9.61 3.05
CA ARG A 292 -63.92 -9.37 2.27
C ARG A 292 -62.98 -10.55 2.47
N ILE A 293 -62.13 -10.82 1.47
CA ILE A 293 -61.15 -11.91 1.56
C ILE A 293 -60.13 -11.57 2.66
N ASP A 294 -60.02 -12.44 3.66
CA ASP A 294 -59.08 -12.27 4.78
C ASP A 294 -57.76 -12.98 4.46
N SER A 295 -57.82 -14.23 4.00
CA SER A 295 -56.65 -14.95 3.47
C SER A 295 -57.00 -15.92 2.35
N ILE A 296 -56.00 -16.26 1.55
CA ILE A 296 -56.03 -17.29 0.51
C ILE A 296 -54.88 -18.27 0.78
N ASP A 297 -55.14 -19.57 0.76
CA ASP A 297 -54.14 -20.63 0.89
C ASP A 297 -54.33 -21.62 -0.27
N VAL A 298 -53.36 -21.67 -1.18
CA VAL A 298 -53.38 -22.52 -2.39
C VAL A 298 -52.31 -23.59 -2.24
N ARG A 299 -52.72 -24.86 -2.18
CA ARG A 299 -51.82 -26.02 -2.30
C ARG A 299 -51.87 -26.56 -3.70
N ARG A 300 -50.73 -26.64 -4.36
CA ARG A 300 -50.58 -27.13 -5.74
C ARG A 300 -50.33 -28.63 -5.77
N ASP A 301 -50.61 -29.26 -6.91
CA ASP A 301 -50.42 -30.70 -7.11
C ASP A 301 -48.96 -31.16 -7.01
N ASP A 302 -48.00 -30.24 -7.21
CA ASP A 302 -46.57 -30.51 -7.04
C ASP A 302 -46.09 -30.45 -5.57
N GLY A 303 -47.00 -30.15 -4.64
CA GLY A 303 -46.73 -30.03 -3.21
C GLY A 303 -46.36 -28.62 -2.74
N THR A 304 -46.11 -27.67 -3.66
CA THR A 304 -45.86 -26.27 -3.30
C THR A 304 -47.13 -25.58 -2.78
N ARG A 305 -46.95 -24.51 -2.00
CA ARG A 305 -48.06 -23.79 -1.36
C ARG A 305 -47.87 -22.28 -1.51
N ASP A 306 -48.91 -21.57 -1.90
CA ASP A 306 -48.93 -20.11 -1.96
C ASP A 306 -49.96 -19.58 -0.96
N THR A 307 -49.60 -18.61 -0.13
CA THR A 307 -50.51 -17.96 0.82
C THR A 307 -50.60 -16.46 0.57
N THR A 308 -51.77 -15.88 0.77
CA THR A 308 -51.98 -14.43 0.79
C THR A 308 -52.75 -14.07 2.07
N ASP A 309 -52.23 -13.12 2.84
CA ASP A 309 -52.86 -12.59 4.05
C ASP A 309 -53.16 -11.10 3.84
N TYR A 310 -54.39 -10.66 4.10
CA TYR A 310 -54.82 -9.28 3.92
C TYR A 310 -55.10 -8.61 5.26
N ASP A 311 -54.51 -7.43 5.50
CA ASP A 311 -54.87 -6.63 6.67
C ASP A 311 -56.14 -5.82 6.39
N GLN A 312 -57.27 -6.51 6.42
CA GLN A 312 -58.56 -5.93 6.09
C GLN A 312 -58.96 -4.78 7.04
N ASN A 313 -58.33 -4.64 8.21
CA ASN A 313 -58.65 -3.60 9.18
C ASN A 313 -57.64 -2.44 9.22
N GLY A 314 -56.55 -2.49 8.43
CA GLY A 314 -55.49 -1.47 8.43
C GLY A 314 -54.86 -1.28 9.81
N THR A 315 -54.72 -2.38 10.57
CA THR A 315 -54.15 -2.38 11.93
C THR A 315 -52.65 -2.64 11.95
N ARG A 316 -52.11 -3.12 10.84
CA ARG A 316 -50.70 -3.35 10.56
C ARG A 316 -50.17 -2.20 9.71
N LEU A 317 -48.86 -2.20 9.47
CA LEU A 317 -48.23 -1.26 8.55
C LEU A 317 -48.26 -1.77 7.09
N TRP A 318 -48.69 -3.02 6.91
CA TRP A 318 -48.78 -3.69 5.63
C TRP A 318 -50.25 -3.93 5.27
N SER A 319 -50.56 -3.82 3.98
CA SER A 319 -51.89 -4.05 3.42
C SER A 319 -52.12 -5.51 3.04
N ARG A 320 -51.07 -6.22 2.60
CA ARG A 320 -51.09 -7.67 2.39
C ARG A 320 -49.70 -8.30 2.39
N ILE A 321 -49.63 -9.59 2.69
CA ILE A 321 -48.42 -10.43 2.55
C ILE A 321 -48.73 -11.58 1.60
N GLU A 322 -47.88 -11.79 0.61
CA GLU A 322 -47.93 -12.93 -0.31
C GLU A 322 -46.70 -13.81 -0.05
N SER A 323 -46.86 -15.09 0.29
CA SER A 323 -45.76 -16.03 0.54
C SER A 323 -45.90 -17.28 -0.32
N ARG A 324 -44.77 -17.85 -0.75
CA ARG A 324 -44.66 -19.12 -1.46
C ARG A 324 -43.80 -20.07 -0.64
N PHE A 325 -44.20 -21.33 -0.59
CA PHE A 325 -43.51 -22.41 0.12
C PHE A 325 -43.19 -23.54 -0.84
N ASP A 326 -42.03 -24.17 -0.65
CA ASP A 326 -41.62 -25.37 -1.36
C ASP A 326 -42.45 -26.60 -0.95
N ALA A 327 -42.24 -27.74 -1.63
CA ALA A 327 -42.95 -28.98 -1.35
C ALA A 327 -42.65 -29.58 0.04
N GLN A 328 -41.63 -29.09 0.73
CA GLN A 328 -41.29 -29.44 2.11
C GLN A 328 -41.95 -28.49 3.15
N GLY A 329 -42.64 -27.45 2.69
CA GLY A 329 -43.31 -26.45 3.53
C GLY A 329 -42.39 -25.34 4.03
N ARG A 330 -41.21 -25.15 3.44
CA ARG A 330 -40.28 -24.06 3.76
C ARG A 330 -40.57 -22.86 2.86
N GLU A 331 -40.55 -21.65 3.41
CA GLU A 331 -40.86 -20.42 2.66
C GLU A 331 -39.76 -20.12 1.64
N ASP A 332 -40.11 -20.08 0.36
CA ASP A 332 -39.20 -19.85 -0.78
C ASP A 332 -39.11 -18.35 -1.10
N TYR A 333 -40.24 -17.66 -1.09
CA TYR A 333 -40.34 -16.25 -1.43
C TYR A 333 -41.50 -15.58 -0.70
N ALA A 334 -41.36 -14.32 -0.28
CA ALA A 334 -42.44 -13.52 0.28
C ALA A 334 -42.44 -12.07 -0.23
N THR A 335 -43.61 -11.45 -0.36
CA THR A 335 -43.76 -10.02 -0.64
C THR A 335 -44.73 -9.40 0.35
N THR A 336 -44.25 -8.43 1.10
CA THR A 336 -45.05 -7.59 2.01
C THR A 336 -45.36 -6.27 1.33
N PHE A 337 -46.64 -5.98 1.10
CA PHE A 337 -47.09 -4.71 0.54
C PHE A 337 -47.40 -3.74 1.70
N ILE A 338 -46.76 -2.59 1.73
CA ILE A 338 -46.92 -1.57 2.77
C ILE A 338 -48.06 -0.62 2.41
N ASP A 339 -48.73 -0.04 3.40
CA ASP A 339 -49.89 0.85 3.18
C ASP A 339 -49.58 2.12 2.38
N ASP A 340 -48.31 2.55 2.35
CA ASP A 340 -47.85 3.71 1.58
C ASP A 340 -47.61 3.41 0.09
N GLY A 341 -47.82 2.16 -0.34
CA GLY A 341 -47.61 1.69 -1.71
C GLY A 341 -46.24 1.08 -1.96
N SER A 342 -45.30 1.16 -1.02
CA SER A 342 -44.02 0.45 -1.08
C SER A 342 -44.20 -1.05 -0.85
N ARG A 343 -43.18 -1.85 -1.16
CA ARG A 343 -43.18 -3.29 -0.87
C ARG A 343 -41.80 -3.80 -0.47
N ILE A 344 -41.79 -4.83 0.35
CA ILE A 344 -40.58 -5.57 0.76
C ILE A 344 -40.67 -6.97 0.20
N VAL A 345 -39.66 -7.37 -0.55
CA VAL A 345 -39.54 -8.69 -1.17
C VAL A 345 -38.48 -9.48 -0.42
N TYR A 346 -38.80 -10.70 0.00
CA TYR A 346 -37.88 -11.67 0.59
C TYR A 346 -37.72 -12.84 -0.37
N ASP A 347 -36.47 -13.24 -0.63
CA ASP A 347 -36.08 -14.41 -1.39
C ASP A 347 -35.19 -15.28 -0.50
N TYR A 348 -35.58 -16.53 -0.26
CA TYR A 348 -34.89 -17.43 0.65
C TYR A 348 -34.20 -18.55 -0.13
N ASP A 349 -32.91 -18.77 0.09
CA ASP A 349 -32.24 -19.93 -0.50
C ASP A 349 -32.48 -21.20 0.33
N GLN A 350 -33.61 -21.84 0.08
CA GLN A 350 -33.98 -23.08 0.77
C GLN A 350 -33.09 -24.27 0.41
N THR A 351 -32.30 -24.18 -0.67
CA THR A 351 -31.45 -25.28 -1.14
C THR A 351 -29.97 -25.10 -0.80
N ASN A 352 -29.60 -23.94 -0.25
CA ASN A 352 -28.20 -23.55 -0.06
C ASN A 352 -27.40 -23.67 -1.38
N ALA A 353 -28.07 -23.39 -2.50
CA ALA A 353 -27.50 -23.48 -3.84
C ALA A 353 -26.85 -22.16 -4.29
N ARG A 354 -27.22 -21.05 -3.64
CA ARG A 354 -26.65 -19.72 -3.74
C ARG A 354 -25.81 -19.47 -2.46
N GLY A 355 -24.91 -18.50 -2.51
CA GLY A 355 -24.05 -18.19 -1.36
C GLY A 355 -24.76 -17.39 -0.25
N ASP A 356 -25.98 -16.94 -0.53
CA ASP A 356 -26.83 -16.17 0.36
C ASP A 356 -27.93 -17.04 0.99
N ARG A 357 -28.22 -16.78 2.27
CA ARG A 357 -29.34 -17.39 2.98
C ARG A 357 -30.65 -16.68 2.69
N THR A 358 -30.62 -15.35 2.63
CA THR A 358 -31.83 -14.52 2.47
C THR A 358 -31.48 -13.21 1.80
N SER A 359 -32.23 -12.85 0.76
CA SER A 359 -32.17 -11.55 0.11
C SER A 359 -33.46 -10.79 0.33
N GLN A 360 -33.36 -9.57 0.84
CA GLN A 360 -34.45 -8.64 1.05
C GLN A 360 -34.29 -7.47 0.09
N THR A 361 -35.34 -7.12 -0.65
CA THR A 361 -35.39 -5.94 -1.54
C THR A 361 -36.55 -5.04 -1.13
N CYS A 362 -36.26 -3.81 -0.73
CA CYS A 362 -37.24 -2.77 -0.46
C CYS A 362 -37.47 -1.96 -1.73
N ILE A 363 -38.74 -1.75 -2.10
CA ILE A 363 -39.15 -1.08 -3.33
C ILE A 363 -40.12 0.03 -2.97
N ASP A 364 -39.84 1.25 -3.42
CA ASP A 364 -40.66 2.44 -3.14
C ASP A 364 -42.05 2.37 -3.81
N ALA A 365 -42.92 3.33 -3.48
CA ALA A 365 -44.27 3.42 -4.02
C ALA A 365 -44.33 3.66 -5.55
N GLN A 366 -43.21 4.09 -6.16
CA GLN A 366 -43.05 4.28 -7.60
C GLN A 366 -42.55 3.00 -8.31
N GLY A 367 -42.20 1.95 -7.56
CA GLY A 367 -41.71 0.69 -8.08
C GLY A 367 -40.20 0.63 -8.29
N ARG A 368 -39.43 1.57 -7.74
CA ARG A 368 -37.96 1.62 -7.81
C ARG A 368 -37.35 0.97 -6.56
N THR A 369 -36.23 0.28 -6.72
CA THR A 369 -35.51 -0.31 -5.58
C THR A 369 -34.92 0.77 -4.69
N ASP A 370 -35.33 0.79 -3.43
CA ASP A 370 -34.89 1.76 -2.43
C ASP A 370 -33.71 1.22 -1.61
N SER A 371 -33.74 -0.07 -1.25
CA SER A 371 -32.61 -0.74 -0.61
C SER A 371 -32.63 -2.26 -0.82
N THR A 372 -31.47 -2.89 -0.71
CA THR A 372 -31.31 -4.35 -0.67
C THR A 372 -30.49 -4.77 0.55
N TYR A 373 -30.83 -5.90 1.15
CA TYR A 373 -30.10 -6.53 2.25
C TYR A 373 -29.95 -8.01 1.95
N VAL A 374 -28.72 -8.49 1.81
CA VAL A 374 -28.39 -9.89 1.52
C VAL A 374 -27.64 -10.46 2.71
N ILE A 375 -28.23 -11.45 3.37
CA ILE A 375 -27.61 -12.19 4.47
C ILE A 375 -26.94 -13.41 3.86
N GLN A 376 -25.62 -13.48 3.98
CA GLN A 376 -24.80 -14.58 3.46
C GLN A 376 -24.90 -15.83 4.36
N ASP A 377 -24.51 -16.98 3.84
CA ASP A 377 -24.55 -18.25 4.58
C ASP A 377 -23.72 -18.23 5.88
N ASP A 378 -22.62 -17.49 5.89
CA ASP A 378 -21.73 -17.31 7.05
C ASP A 378 -22.27 -16.33 8.10
N GLY A 379 -23.38 -15.64 7.79
CA GLY A 379 -24.02 -14.64 8.65
C GLY A 379 -23.55 -13.20 8.42
N SER A 380 -22.61 -12.96 7.49
CA SER A 380 -22.29 -11.62 7.02
C SER A 380 -23.46 -11.00 6.23
N VAL A 381 -23.48 -9.68 6.12
CA VAL A 381 -24.58 -8.94 5.50
C VAL A 381 -24.04 -7.93 4.50
N ASP A 382 -24.48 -8.02 3.25
CA ASP A 382 -24.33 -6.98 2.25
C ASP A 382 -25.60 -6.11 2.21
N SER A 383 -25.43 -4.80 2.32
CA SER A 383 -26.54 -3.86 2.18
C SER A 383 -26.25 -2.85 1.08
N THR A 384 -27.27 -2.42 0.36
CA THR A 384 -27.21 -1.33 -0.60
C THR A 384 -28.39 -0.41 -0.38
N ASP A 385 -28.11 0.88 -0.22
CA ASP A 385 -29.09 1.96 -0.12
C ASP A 385 -29.00 2.79 -1.40
N TYR A 386 -30.14 3.05 -2.04
CA TYR A 386 -30.25 3.83 -3.26
C TYR A 386 -30.89 5.18 -2.94
N ASP A 387 -30.21 6.31 -3.20
CA ASP A 387 -30.84 7.62 -3.06
C ASP A 387 -31.78 7.90 -4.24
N GLN A 388 -32.99 7.35 -4.14
CA GLN A 388 -34.04 7.54 -5.14
C GLN A 388 -34.54 8.99 -5.24
N THR A 389 -34.16 9.86 -4.32
CA THR A 389 -34.58 11.27 -4.27
C THR A 389 -33.48 12.27 -4.61
N ASN A 390 -32.22 11.81 -4.75
CA ASN A 390 -31.05 12.61 -5.07
C ASN A 390 -30.86 13.80 -4.10
N VAL A 391 -31.06 13.57 -2.82
CA VAL A 391 -30.99 14.60 -1.75
C VAL A 391 -29.73 14.50 -0.90
N ARG A 392 -29.04 13.36 -0.91
CA ARG A 392 -27.86 13.07 -0.06
C ARG A 392 -26.54 13.33 -0.77
N GLY A 393 -26.55 13.51 -2.09
CA GLY A 393 -25.36 13.73 -2.92
C GLY A 393 -24.65 12.46 -3.35
N ASP A 394 -24.98 11.32 -2.71
CA ASP A 394 -24.63 9.98 -3.14
C ASP A 394 -25.79 9.33 -3.92
N ARG A 395 -25.44 8.54 -4.92
CA ARG A 395 -26.41 7.73 -5.69
C ARG A 395 -26.67 6.40 -5.02
N THR A 396 -25.60 5.75 -4.54
CA THR A 396 -25.68 4.45 -3.87
C THR A 396 -24.65 4.34 -2.76
N SER A 397 -25.07 3.81 -1.61
CA SER A 397 -24.18 3.43 -0.51
C SER A 397 -24.28 1.93 -0.29
N GLN A 398 -23.16 1.22 -0.43
CA GLN A 398 -23.05 -0.21 -0.20
C GLN A 398 -22.21 -0.45 1.06
N THR A 399 -22.62 -1.40 1.89
CA THR A 399 -21.93 -1.73 3.14
C THR A 399 -21.93 -3.23 3.36
N HIS A 400 -20.75 -3.80 3.59
CA HIS A 400 -20.59 -5.17 4.09
C HIS A 400 -20.31 -5.19 5.57
N VAL A 401 -20.97 -6.09 6.27
CA VAL A 401 -20.81 -6.33 7.70
C VAL A 401 -20.45 -7.79 7.89
N ASP A 402 -19.38 -8.06 8.64
CA ASP A 402 -18.94 -9.41 8.95
C ASP A 402 -19.96 -10.20 9.80
N ALA A 403 -19.73 -11.49 9.97
CA ALA A 403 -20.60 -12.36 10.77
C ALA A 403 -20.69 -11.97 12.26
N GLN A 404 -19.83 -11.08 12.75
CA GLN A 404 -19.83 -10.53 14.10
C GLN A 404 -20.58 -9.19 14.21
N GLY A 405 -21.07 -8.65 13.10
CA GLY A 405 -21.80 -7.37 13.07
C GLY A 405 -20.89 -6.14 12.94
N ARG A 406 -19.63 -6.30 12.51
CA ARG A 406 -18.66 -5.20 12.32
C ARG A 406 -18.55 -4.85 10.84
N THR A 407 -18.51 -3.57 10.51
CA THR A 407 -18.35 -3.11 9.12
C THR A 407 -16.98 -3.50 8.58
N ASP A 408 -16.96 -4.22 7.46
CA ASP A 408 -15.74 -4.67 6.79
C ASP A 408 -15.38 -3.72 5.65
N TRP A 409 -16.34 -3.37 4.79
CA TRP A 409 -16.13 -2.35 3.76
C TRP A 409 -17.39 -1.52 3.50
N VAL A 410 -17.17 -0.31 2.97
CA VAL A 410 -18.20 0.62 2.50
C VAL A 410 -17.81 1.16 1.13
N TYR A 411 -18.71 1.10 0.16
CA TYR A 411 -18.56 1.74 -1.14
C TYR A 411 -19.68 2.76 -1.35
N VAL A 412 -19.33 4.04 -1.51
CA VAL A 412 -20.28 5.12 -1.80
C VAL A 412 -20.02 5.64 -3.21
N THR A 413 -21.00 5.47 -4.10
CA THR A 413 -20.98 6.08 -5.43
C THR A 413 -21.70 7.41 -5.36
N GLN A 414 -20.99 8.49 -5.66
CA GLN A 414 -21.51 9.85 -5.67
C GLN A 414 -22.36 10.12 -6.93
N ASP A 415 -23.13 11.21 -6.92
CA ASP A 415 -23.98 11.59 -8.06
C ASP A 415 -23.20 11.83 -9.36
N ASP A 416 -21.93 12.24 -9.26
CA ASP A 416 -21.02 12.52 -10.38
C ASP A 416 -20.23 11.30 -10.89
N ASP A 417 -20.61 10.09 -10.44
CA ASP A 417 -19.95 8.82 -10.71
C ASP A 417 -18.59 8.61 -10.02
N SER A 418 -18.12 9.54 -9.18
CA SER A 418 -16.97 9.30 -8.29
C SER A 418 -17.33 8.29 -7.19
N VAL A 419 -16.32 7.61 -6.65
CA VAL A 419 -16.52 6.53 -5.66
C VAL A 419 -15.60 6.71 -4.47
N ASP A 420 -16.19 6.73 -3.26
CA ASP A 420 -15.45 6.57 -2.01
C ASP A 420 -15.49 5.10 -1.58
N SER A 421 -14.31 4.48 -1.50
CA SER A 421 -14.10 3.13 -0.99
C SER A 421 -13.50 3.19 0.39
N THR A 422 -14.06 2.51 1.38
CA THR A 422 -13.46 2.32 2.70
C THR A 422 -13.38 0.83 3.03
N ASP A 423 -12.20 0.35 3.38
CA ASP A 423 -11.90 -1.02 3.78
C ASP A 423 -11.38 -1.00 5.23
N TYR A 424 -11.98 -1.79 6.11
CA TYR A 424 -11.64 -1.90 7.53
C TYR A 424 -10.99 -3.25 7.79
N ASP A 425 -9.79 -3.27 8.38
CA ASP A 425 -9.19 -4.52 8.80
C ASP A 425 -9.77 -5.03 10.12
N GLN A 426 -10.90 -5.73 10.04
CA GLN A 426 -11.55 -6.31 11.20
C GLN A 426 -10.77 -7.49 11.83
N THR A 427 -9.75 -7.99 11.15
CA THR A 427 -8.94 -9.13 11.60
C THR A 427 -7.58 -8.75 12.14
N ASN A 428 -7.19 -7.47 12.02
CA ASN A 428 -5.90 -6.93 12.42
C ASN A 428 -4.72 -7.75 11.84
N VAL A 429 -4.89 -8.21 10.59
CA VAL A 429 -3.91 -9.02 9.86
C VAL A 429 -2.89 -8.12 9.15
N ARG A 430 -3.33 -6.92 8.76
CA ARG A 430 -2.52 -5.83 8.25
C ARG A 430 -2.11 -4.91 9.40
N ALA A 431 -1.23 -3.95 9.11
CA ALA A 431 -0.79 -2.94 10.08
C ALA A 431 -1.72 -1.71 10.10
N ASP A 432 -2.61 -1.62 9.11
CA ASP A 432 -3.64 -0.59 9.00
C ASP A 432 -4.99 -1.06 9.52
N ARG A 433 -5.67 -0.18 10.25
CA ARG A 433 -7.02 -0.43 10.76
C ARG A 433 -8.09 -0.14 9.72
N ALA A 434 -7.82 0.84 8.83
CA ALA A 434 -8.74 1.27 7.80
C ALA A 434 -8.00 1.96 6.65
N SER A 435 -8.43 1.69 5.43
CA SER A 435 -7.96 2.35 4.20
C SER A 435 -9.14 2.93 3.45
N GLN A 436 -9.05 4.21 3.10
CA GLN A 436 -10.08 4.94 2.36
C GLN A 436 -9.48 5.48 1.07
N THR A 437 -10.12 5.25 -0.07
CA THR A 437 -9.70 5.74 -1.38
C THR A 437 -10.86 6.41 -2.10
N HIS A 438 -10.65 7.61 -2.62
CA HIS A 438 -11.56 8.26 -3.54
C HIS A 438 -11.12 8.01 -4.99
N PHE A 439 -12.06 7.64 -5.84
CA PHE A 439 -11.88 7.47 -7.26
C PHE A 439 -12.71 8.50 -8.02
N ASP A 440 -12.11 9.11 -9.04
CA ASP A 440 -12.84 9.96 -9.98
C ASP A 440 -13.88 9.17 -10.79
N ALA A 441 -14.70 9.88 -11.55
CA ALA A 441 -15.71 9.30 -12.43
C ALA A 441 -15.15 8.38 -13.54
N GLN A 442 -13.83 8.34 -13.75
CA GLN A 442 -13.15 7.43 -14.67
C GLN A 442 -12.55 6.21 -13.96
N GLY A 443 -12.69 6.10 -12.63
CA GLY A 443 -12.16 5.03 -11.80
C GLY A 443 -10.67 5.18 -11.46
N ARG A 444 -10.09 6.37 -11.57
CA ARG A 444 -8.70 6.66 -11.18
C ARG A 444 -8.69 7.18 -9.75
N ALA A 445 -7.74 6.75 -8.94
CA ALA A 445 -7.63 7.22 -7.56
C ALA A 445 -7.21 8.69 -7.51
N ASP A 446 -7.95 9.52 -6.79
CA ASP A 446 -7.64 10.93 -6.54
C ASP A 446 -6.91 11.11 -5.22
N TRP A 447 -7.35 10.43 -4.16
CA TRP A 447 -6.63 10.39 -2.89
C TRP A 447 -6.84 9.06 -2.16
N THR A 448 -5.92 8.73 -1.27
CA THR A 448 -6.00 7.58 -0.37
C THR A 448 -5.57 8.00 1.03
N TYR A 449 -6.34 7.64 2.05
CA TYR A 449 -6.00 7.77 3.47
C TYR A 449 -5.94 6.38 4.11
N VAL A 450 -4.79 6.01 4.65
CA VAL A 450 -4.61 4.78 5.42
C VAL A 450 -4.40 5.16 6.87
N THR A 451 -5.28 4.71 7.76
CA THR A 451 -5.06 4.87 9.19
C THR A 451 -4.43 3.61 9.76
N GLN A 452 -3.27 3.77 10.38
CA GLN A 452 -2.53 2.69 11.01
C GLN A 452 -3.12 2.29 12.36
N ASP A 453 -2.77 1.11 12.85
CA ASP A 453 -3.21 0.58 14.15
C ASP A 453 -2.81 1.47 15.34
N ASP A 454 -1.68 2.17 15.25
CA ASP A 454 -1.18 3.09 16.27
C ASP A 454 -1.85 4.48 16.23
N GLY A 455 -2.73 4.72 15.25
CA GLY A 455 -3.44 5.96 15.04
C GLY A 455 -2.74 6.97 14.13
N SER A 456 -1.53 6.68 13.65
CA SER A 456 -0.88 7.44 12.58
C SER A 456 -1.65 7.30 11.26
N VAL A 457 -1.46 8.25 10.35
CA VAL A 457 -2.19 8.32 9.07
C VAL A 457 -1.21 8.55 7.93
N ASP A 458 -1.26 7.68 6.93
CA ASP A 458 -0.64 7.91 5.63
C ASP A 458 -1.69 8.47 4.66
N SER A 459 -1.37 9.56 3.99
CA SER A 459 -2.20 10.12 2.93
C SER A 459 -1.43 10.18 1.63
N ILE A 460 -2.06 9.80 0.53
CA ILE A 460 -1.57 9.95 -0.83
C ILE A 460 -2.59 10.77 -1.61
N ASP A 461 -2.16 11.86 -2.23
CA ASP A 461 -2.93 12.68 -3.14
C ASP A 461 -2.35 12.51 -4.55
N TYR A 462 -3.20 12.22 -5.54
CA TYR A 462 -2.84 11.98 -6.93
C TYR A 462 -3.30 13.16 -7.79
N ASP A 463 -2.38 13.85 -8.45
CA ASP A 463 -2.76 14.92 -9.38
C ASP A 463 -3.18 14.34 -10.73
N GLN A 464 -4.43 13.92 -10.82
CA GLN A 464 -5.00 13.38 -12.06
C GLN A 464 -5.07 14.40 -13.21
N THR A 465 -4.92 15.69 -12.90
CA THR A 465 -5.03 16.79 -13.87
C THR A 465 -3.69 17.42 -14.26
N ASN A 466 -2.60 17.03 -13.58
CA ASN A 466 -1.25 17.50 -13.83
C ASN A 466 -1.15 19.05 -13.79
N VAL A 467 -1.78 19.67 -12.79
CA VAL A 467 -1.85 21.13 -12.60
C VAL A 467 -0.98 21.66 -11.46
N ARG A 468 -0.57 20.80 -10.51
CA ARG A 468 0.19 21.17 -9.32
C ARG A 468 1.70 21.02 -9.48
N GLY A 469 2.14 20.28 -10.51
CA GLY A 469 3.56 20.00 -10.79
C GLY A 469 4.09 18.74 -10.12
N ASP A 470 3.30 18.15 -9.22
CA ASP A 470 3.51 16.82 -8.66
C ASP A 470 2.54 15.81 -9.28
N ARG A 471 3.00 14.57 -9.46
CA ARG A 471 2.15 13.43 -9.83
C ARG A 471 1.48 12.82 -8.61
N THR A 472 2.23 12.71 -7.52
CA THR A 472 1.73 12.20 -6.25
C THR A 472 2.36 12.95 -5.08
N TRP A 473 1.55 13.30 -4.10
CA TRP A 473 1.98 13.87 -2.83
C TRP A 473 1.61 12.92 -1.68
N GLN A 474 2.61 12.42 -0.98
CA GLN A 474 2.41 11.55 0.18
C GLN A 474 2.76 12.29 1.47
N THR A 475 2.02 12.02 2.54
CA THR A 475 2.25 12.60 3.86
C THR A 475 1.96 11.55 4.92
N HIS A 476 2.90 11.33 5.83
CA HIS A 476 2.68 10.58 7.05
C HIS A 476 2.49 11.55 8.21
N MET A 477 1.45 11.30 9.00
CA MET A 477 1.16 12.04 10.22
C MET A 477 1.21 11.09 11.40
N ASP A 478 1.85 11.51 12.49
CA ASP A 478 1.86 10.77 13.75
C ASP A 478 0.45 10.66 14.37
N ALA A 479 0.33 9.88 15.44
CA ALA A 479 -0.95 9.68 16.15
C ALA A 479 -1.53 10.98 16.77
N GLN A 480 -0.76 12.08 16.82
CA GLN A 480 -1.18 13.39 17.26
C GLN A 480 -1.60 14.32 16.09
N GLY A 481 -1.47 13.85 14.84
CA GLY A 481 -1.79 14.60 13.63
C GLY A 481 -0.70 15.57 13.19
N ARG A 482 0.55 15.37 13.62
CA ARG A 482 1.71 16.16 13.17
C ARG A 482 2.39 15.45 12.01
N THR A 483 2.79 16.19 10.99
CA THR A 483 3.53 15.64 9.85
C THR A 483 4.90 15.12 10.29
N ASP A 484 5.15 13.85 10.04
CA ASP A 484 6.42 13.17 10.31
C ASP A 484 7.28 13.13 9.06
N TRP A 485 6.70 12.80 7.89
CA TRP A 485 7.41 12.92 6.62
C TRP A 485 6.46 13.25 5.46
N THR A 486 7.00 13.85 4.41
CA THR A 486 6.34 14.06 3.12
C THR A 486 7.19 13.52 1.99
N TYR A 487 6.56 12.95 0.98
CA TYR A 487 7.23 12.39 -0.20
C TYR A 487 6.44 12.75 -1.45
N ALA A 488 7.02 13.54 -2.34
CA ALA A 488 6.38 13.96 -3.58
C ALA A 488 7.14 13.39 -4.78
N THR A 489 6.40 12.82 -5.73
CA THR A 489 6.96 12.48 -7.05
C THR A 489 6.50 13.54 -8.03
N LEU A 490 7.43 14.26 -8.64
CA LEU A 490 7.14 15.35 -9.56
C LEU A 490 6.80 14.86 -10.96
N ASP A 491 6.22 15.73 -11.78
CA ASP A 491 5.76 15.40 -13.14
C ASP A 491 6.89 14.90 -14.05
N ASP A 492 8.11 15.44 -13.86
CA ASP A 492 9.31 15.05 -14.59
C ASP A 492 9.94 13.73 -14.09
N GLY A 493 9.39 13.15 -13.01
CA GLY A 493 9.86 11.92 -12.38
C GLY A 493 10.88 12.11 -11.27
N SER A 494 11.31 13.34 -10.99
CA SER A 494 12.12 13.66 -9.80
C SER A 494 11.30 13.51 -8.51
N VAL A 495 11.98 13.52 -7.37
CA VAL A 495 11.38 13.25 -6.05
C VAL A 495 11.84 14.27 -5.04
N ASP A 496 10.89 14.86 -4.33
CA ASP A 496 11.13 15.64 -3.11
C ASP A 496 10.78 14.79 -1.89
N TRP A 497 11.68 14.75 -0.91
CA TRP A 497 11.44 14.08 0.36
C TRP A 497 11.76 15.03 1.52
N ALA A 498 10.91 15.04 2.54
CA ALA A 498 11.15 15.76 3.78
C ALA A 498 10.80 14.87 4.98
N ASP A 499 11.66 14.86 5.98
CA ASP A 499 11.51 14.16 7.26
C ASP A 499 11.56 15.20 8.38
N TYR A 500 10.61 15.14 9.31
CA TYR A 500 10.38 16.09 10.39
C TYR A 500 10.55 15.35 11.71
N ASP A 501 11.56 15.69 12.51
CA ASP A 501 11.74 15.04 13.81
C ASP A 501 10.76 15.58 14.85
N GLN A 502 9.56 15.00 14.87
CA GLN A 502 8.51 15.36 15.82
C GLN A 502 8.84 14.99 17.28
N THR A 503 9.89 14.21 17.51
CA THR A 503 10.29 13.70 18.84
C THR A 503 11.51 14.41 19.43
N GLY A 504 12.29 15.11 18.61
CA GLY A 504 13.61 15.63 19.00
C GLY A 504 14.57 14.49 19.41
N ALA A 505 14.46 13.34 18.75
CA ALA A 505 15.34 12.20 18.98
C ALA A 505 16.69 12.36 18.27
N ARG A 506 16.75 13.23 17.27
CA ARG A 506 17.91 13.58 16.46
C ARG A 506 18.33 15.01 16.78
N ALA A 507 19.42 15.47 16.15
CA ALA A 507 19.88 16.84 16.30
C ALA A 507 19.26 17.79 15.25
N ASP A 508 18.67 17.21 14.20
CA ASP A 508 17.97 17.90 13.13
C ASP A 508 16.46 17.93 13.39
N SER A 509 15.87 19.10 13.16
CA SER A 509 14.43 19.31 13.23
C SER A 509 13.74 18.92 11.91
N ILE A 510 14.42 19.13 10.78
CA ILE A 510 13.93 18.84 9.44
C ILE A 510 15.10 18.43 8.54
N SER A 511 14.95 17.34 7.80
CA SER A 511 15.83 16.93 6.72
C SER A 511 15.06 16.88 5.41
N GLN A 512 15.54 17.54 4.37
CA GLN A 512 14.94 17.59 3.05
C GLN A 512 15.94 17.17 1.99
N SER A 513 15.46 16.53 0.93
CA SER A 513 16.28 16.13 -0.21
C SER A 513 15.48 16.14 -1.49
N HIS A 514 16.14 16.52 -2.59
CA HIS A 514 15.65 16.32 -3.95
C HIS A 514 16.49 15.27 -4.66
N MET A 515 15.82 14.42 -5.42
CA MET A 515 16.45 13.44 -6.30
C MET A 515 15.97 13.65 -7.73
N ASP A 516 16.88 13.57 -8.69
CA ASP A 516 16.54 13.65 -10.11
C ASP A 516 15.67 12.46 -10.57
N ALA A 517 15.20 12.52 -11.81
CA ALA A 517 14.36 11.45 -12.40
C ALA A 517 15.06 10.08 -12.54
N GLN A 518 16.37 10.00 -12.28
CA GLN A 518 17.13 8.75 -12.23
C GLN A 518 17.35 8.25 -10.78
N GLY A 519 16.86 8.99 -9.77
CA GLY A 519 17.01 8.68 -8.35
C GLY A 519 18.38 9.07 -7.79
N ARG A 520 19.11 9.99 -8.43
CA ARG A 520 20.38 10.54 -7.91
C ARG A 520 20.08 11.80 -7.10
N LEU A 521 20.76 11.96 -5.97
CA LEU A 521 20.61 13.11 -5.08
C LEU A 521 21.07 14.39 -5.78
N ASP A 522 20.22 15.40 -5.86
CA ASP A 522 20.50 16.70 -6.47
C ASP A 522 20.82 17.75 -5.42
N TRP A 523 20.04 17.81 -4.34
CA TRP A 523 20.38 18.62 -3.18
C TRP A 523 19.83 18.03 -1.87
N THR A 524 20.44 18.42 -0.75
CA THR A 524 19.95 18.18 0.60
C THR A 524 19.97 19.46 1.42
N TYR A 525 18.99 19.58 2.30
CA TYR A 525 18.85 20.69 3.24
C TYR A 525 18.51 20.14 4.61
N VAL A 526 19.29 20.51 5.62
CA VAL A 526 19.08 20.08 7.00
C VAL A 526 18.94 21.31 7.88
N SER A 527 17.84 21.39 8.63
CA SER A 527 17.64 22.42 9.66
C SER A 527 17.86 21.79 11.03
N GLN A 528 18.89 22.24 11.74
CA GLN A 528 19.24 21.74 13.07
C GLN A 528 18.30 22.30 14.15
N ASP A 529 18.21 21.63 15.29
CA ASP A 529 17.38 22.03 16.44
C ASP A 529 17.80 23.39 17.05
N ASP A 530 19.06 23.78 16.88
CA ASP A 530 19.57 25.08 17.32
C ASP A 530 19.25 26.22 16.34
N GLY A 531 18.60 25.91 15.20
CA GLY A 531 18.22 26.85 14.14
C GLY A 531 19.28 27.04 13.05
N SER A 532 20.47 26.45 13.18
CA SER A 532 21.48 26.41 12.12
C SER A 532 21.02 25.52 10.96
N ARG A 533 21.63 25.70 9.78
CA ARG A 533 21.21 24.99 8.56
C ARG A 533 22.40 24.57 7.72
N ASP A 534 22.34 23.34 7.23
CA ASP A 534 23.28 22.79 6.26
C ASP A 534 22.58 22.68 4.89
N TRP A 535 23.26 23.10 3.84
CA TRP A 535 22.83 22.90 2.45
C TRP A 535 23.93 22.18 1.69
N THR A 536 23.58 21.12 0.96
CA THR A 536 24.47 20.45 0.00
C THR A 536 23.79 20.39 -1.35
N ASP A 537 24.52 20.75 -2.39
CA ASP A 537 24.09 20.73 -3.79
C ASP A 537 25.05 19.82 -4.58
N TYR A 538 24.52 18.96 -5.43
CA TYR A 538 25.23 17.98 -6.23
C TYR A 538 25.00 18.28 -7.70
N ASP A 539 26.05 18.60 -8.47
CA ASP A 539 25.88 18.78 -9.92
C ASP A 539 25.76 17.43 -10.64
N GLN A 540 24.54 16.92 -10.75
CA GLN A 540 24.26 15.69 -11.47
C GLN A 540 24.41 15.79 -12.99
N THR A 541 24.52 17.02 -13.53
CA THR A 541 24.61 17.30 -14.97
C THR A 541 26.02 17.62 -15.46
N GLY A 542 26.92 17.99 -14.54
CA GLY A 542 28.27 18.47 -14.86
C GLY A 542 28.24 19.74 -15.72
N VAL A 543 27.27 20.62 -15.48
CA VAL A 543 27.12 21.90 -16.21
C VAL A 543 27.96 22.98 -15.53
N ARG A 544 28.12 22.89 -14.22
CA ARG A 544 29.01 23.72 -13.42
C ARG A 544 30.42 23.12 -13.39
N ALA A 545 31.36 23.86 -12.82
CA ALA A 545 32.72 23.39 -12.64
C ALA A 545 32.90 22.61 -11.32
N ASP A 546 31.91 22.69 -10.42
CA ASP A 546 31.84 21.98 -9.17
C ASP A 546 30.92 20.77 -9.23
N SER A 547 31.37 19.69 -8.60
CA SER A 547 30.60 18.45 -8.44
C SER A 547 29.72 18.49 -7.19
N ILE A 548 30.18 19.17 -6.13
CA ILE A 548 29.48 19.30 -4.85
C ILE A 548 29.74 20.69 -4.27
N SER A 549 28.68 21.37 -3.82
CA SER A 549 28.76 22.62 -3.06
C SER A 549 28.03 22.49 -1.73
N GLN A 550 28.71 22.81 -0.63
CA GLN A 550 28.18 22.73 0.72
C GLN A 550 28.29 24.07 1.42
N SER A 551 27.29 24.40 2.24
CA SER A 551 27.32 25.59 3.08
C SER A 551 26.61 25.36 4.41
N HIS A 552 27.09 26.03 5.44
CA HIS A 552 26.45 26.08 6.76
C HIS A 552 26.09 27.51 7.11
N THR A 553 24.89 27.71 7.65
CA THR A 553 24.47 28.97 8.24
C THR A 553 24.16 28.78 9.71
N ASP A 554 24.58 29.74 10.53
CA ASP A 554 24.34 29.73 11.96
C ASP A 554 22.84 29.93 12.30
N SER A 555 22.52 29.87 13.60
CA SER A 555 21.16 30.09 14.12
C SER A 555 20.56 31.48 13.81
N GLN A 556 21.38 32.45 13.39
CA GLN A 556 20.95 33.79 12.96
C GLN A 556 20.74 33.88 11.44
N GLY A 557 21.10 32.83 10.70
CA GLY A 557 21.07 32.76 9.25
C GLY A 557 22.29 33.41 8.58
N LEU A 558 23.40 33.59 9.30
CA LEU A 558 24.67 34.09 8.75
C LEU A 558 25.51 32.90 8.27
N LEU A 559 26.21 33.07 7.15
CA LEU A 559 27.08 32.04 6.57
C LEU A 559 28.30 31.81 7.46
N ASP A 560 28.50 30.59 7.92
CA ASP A 560 29.60 30.19 8.81
C ASP A 560 30.73 29.53 8.01
N TRP A 561 30.41 28.63 7.09
CA TRP A 561 31.40 28.04 6.19
C TRP A 561 30.83 27.59 4.85
N THR A 562 31.70 27.46 3.85
CA THR A 562 31.42 26.82 2.56
C THR A 562 32.51 25.83 2.19
N TYR A 563 32.12 24.71 1.60
CA TYR A 563 33.04 23.68 1.08
C TYR A 563 32.60 23.30 -0.34
N VAL A 564 33.48 23.47 -1.32
CA VAL A 564 33.18 23.18 -2.73
C VAL A 564 34.17 22.13 -3.23
N THR A 565 33.67 21.06 -3.83
CA THR A 565 34.49 20.05 -4.53
C THR A 565 34.35 20.26 -6.02
N GLN A 566 35.45 20.59 -6.68
CA GLN A 566 35.52 20.80 -8.13
C GLN A 566 35.44 19.45 -8.88
N ASP A 567 35.09 19.48 -10.16
CA ASP A 567 34.99 18.29 -11.01
C ASP A 567 36.31 17.51 -11.17
N ASP A 568 37.44 18.18 -11.00
CA ASP A 568 38.77 17.56 -11.03
C ASP A 568 39.17 16.92 -9.69
N GLY A 569 38.34 17.06 -8.65
CA GLY A 569 38.57 16.55 -7.29
C GLY A 569 39.30 17.53 -6.37
N SER A 570 39.71 18.71 -6.85
CA SER A 570 40.21 19.79 -5.99
C SER A 570 39.09 20.36 -5.12
N CYS A 571 39.44 21.01 -4.02
CA CYS A 571 38.46 21.49 -3.04
C CYS A 571 38.79 22.91 -2.58
N ASP A 572 37.76 23.76 -2.50
CA ASP A 572 37.80 25.10 -1.90
C ASP A 572 37.07 25.08 -0.55
N TRP A 573 37.68 25.63 0.48
CA TRP A 573 37.09 25.82 1.80
C TRP A 573 37.13 27.29 2.18
N ALA A 574 36.02 27.80 2.71
CA ALA A 574 35.97 29.12 3.35
C ALA A 574 35.26 29.02 4.70
N ASP A 575 35.83 29.64 5.70
CA ASP A 575 35.33 29.70 7.08
C ASP A 575 35.22 31.17 7.49
N TYR A 576 34.07 31.56 8.01
CA TYR A 576 33.68 32.93 8.32
C TYR A 576 33.49 33.08 9.83
N ASP A 577 34.31 33.89 10.50
CA ASP A 577 34.14 34.12 11.94
C ASP A 577 33.01 35.12 12.23
N GLN A 578 31.78 34.60 12.33
CA GLN A 578 30.63 35.43 12.68
C GLN A 578 30.66 35.95 14.12
N THR A 579 31.47 35.34 14.99
CA THR A 579 31.53 35.69 16.42
C THR A 579 32.63 36.69 16.77
N GLY A 580 33.63 36.85 15.90
CA GLY A 580 34.88 37.56 16.21
C GLY A 580 35.64 36.90 17.37
N ALA A 581 35.55 35.58 17.50
CA ALA A 581 36.26 34.82 18.53
C ALA A 581 37.74 34.60 18.17
N ARG A 582 38.06 34.65 16.88
CA ARG A 582 39.39 34.59 16.29
C ARG A 582 39.86 36.00 15.95
N ALA A 583 41.08 36.09 15.42
CA ALA A 583 41.63 37.36 14.94
C ALA A 583 41.36 37.59 13.44
N ASP A 584 40.87 36.55 12.76
CA ASP A 584 40.49 36.55 11.36
C ASP A 584 38.98 36.56 11.19
N SER A 585 38.54 37.34 10.21
CA SER A 585 37.15 37.42 9.80
C SER A 585 36.79 36.33 8.78
N ILE A 586 37.74 35.94 7.94
CA ILE A 586 37.57 34.93 6.89
C ILE A 586 38.88 34.16 6.70
N SER A 587 38.81 32.83 6.68
CA SER A 587 39.90 31.93 6.32
C SER A 587 39.52 31.09 5.11
N GLN A 588 40.31 31.15 4.05
CA GLN A 588 40.08 30.40 2.81
C GLN A 588 41.27 29.51 2.49
N SER A 589 41.02 28.35 1.88
CA SER A 589 42.06 27.45 1.42
C SER A 589 41.62 26.62 0.21
N HIS A 590 42.56 26.28 -0.66
CA HIS A 590 42.38 25.34 -1.75
C HIS A 590 43.28 24.13 -1.59
N THR A 591 42.75 22.95 -1.89
CA THR A 591 43.54 21.72 -2.02
C THR A 591 43.44 21.16 -3.42
N ASP A 592 44.55 20.68 -3.96
CA ASP A 592 44.57 20.00 -5.25
C ASP A 592 43.79 18.68 -5.25
N ALA A 593 43.66 18.06 -6.42
CA ALA A 593 42.97 16.77 -6.60
C ALA A 593 43.60 15.58 -5.83
N GLN A 594 44.80 15.75 -5.26
CA GLN A 594 45.46 14.77 -4.38
C GLN A 594 45.24 15.07 -2.88
N GLY A 595 44.53 16.16 -2.56
CA GLY A 595 44.28 16.62 -1.20
C GLY A 595 45.47 17.36 -0.57
N ARG A 596 46.41 17.87 -1.38
CA ARG A 596 47.54 18.69 -0.90
C ARG A 596 47.12 20.16 -0.91
N LEU A 597 47.51 20.91 0.12
CA LEU A 597 47.23 22.34 0.24
C LEU A 597 47.97 23.12 -0.84
N ASP A 598 47.23 23.84 -1.68
CA ASP A 598 47.75 24.64 -2.80
C ASP A 598 47.88 26.11 -2.39
N TRP A 599 46.85 26.69 -1.76
CA TRP A 599 46.96 28.03 -1.19
C TRP A 599 46.07 28.23 0.04
N THR A 600 46.42 29.23 0.84
CA THR A 600 45.60 29.77 1.94
C THR A 600 45.52 31.29 1.85
N TYR A 601 44.35 31.84 2.10
CA TYR A 601 44.08 33.28 2.09
C TYR A 601 43.26 33.65 3.33
N VAL A 602 43.84 34.45 4.23
CA VAL A 602 43.23 34.83 5.51
C VAL A 602 43.03 36.33 5.55
N THR A 603 41.81 36.78 5.82
CA THR A 603 41.48 38.19 6.06
C THR A 603 41.30 38.43 7.55
N GLN A 604 42.21 39.22 8.12
CA GLN A 604 42.20 39.61 9.53
C GLN A 604 41.06 40.59 9.83
N ASP A 605 40.64 40.68 11.10
CA ASP A 605 39.58 41.61 11.54
C ASP A 605 39.89 43.09 11.29
N ASP A 606 41.17 43.44 11.23
CA ASP A 606 41.64 44.79 10.92
C ASP A 606 41.64 45.10 9.40
N GLY A 607 41.31 44.11 8.57
CA GLY A 607 41.32 44.19 7.11
C GLY A 607 42.65 43.83 6.45
N SER A 608 43.72 43.57 7.22
CA SER A 608 44.96 43.01 6.69
C SER A 608 44.76 41.59 6.18
N ARG A 609 45.62 41.14 5.27
CA ARG A 609 45.49 39.83 4.63
C ARG A 609 46.81 39.10 4.64
N ASP A 610 46.77 37.81 4.96
CA ASP A 610 47.89 36.89 4.83
C ASP A 610 47.58 35.92 3.69
N TRP A 611 48.50 35.75 2.75
CA TRP A 611 48.39 34.79 1.65
C TRP A 611 49.60 33.85 1.66
N THR A 612 49.36 32.58 1.40
CA THR A 612 50.39 31.56 1.22
C THR A 612 50.01 30.70 0.04
N ASP A 613 50.97 30.44 -0.84
CA ASP A 613 50.82 29.66 -2.05
C ASP A 613 51.94 28.61 -2.09
N TYR A 614 51.59 27.37 -2.37
CA TYR A 614 52.45 26.20 -2.38
C TYR A 614 52.56 25.70 -3.82
N ASP A 615 53.76 25.68 -4.37
CA ASP A 615 53.96 25.11 -5.70
C ASP A 615 53.99 23.57 -5.65
N GLN A 616 52.81 22.97 -5.60
CA GLN A 616 52.66 21.51 -5.46
C GLN A 616 53.21 20.72 -6.66
N ASN A 617 53.35 21.36 -7.83
CA ASN A 617 53.79 20.73 -9.07
C ASN A 617 55.22 21.12 -9.46
N ASN A 618 55.88 21.98 -8.67
CA ASN A 618 57.22 22.50 -8.97
C ASN A 618 57.28 23.17 -10.35
N GLU A 619 56.24 23.93 -10.70
CA GLU A 619 56.11 24.66 -11.97
C GLU A 619 56.84 26.01 -11.96
N ARG A 620 57.07 26.56 -10.77
CA ARG A 620 57.79 27.80 -10.47
C ARG A 620 59.19 27.48 -9.93
N GLY A 621 59.99 28.52 -9.69
CA GLY A 621 61.30 28.38 -9.04
C GLY A 621 61.23 28.46 -7.50
N ASP A 622 60.03 28.67 -6.97
CA ASP A 622 59.71 28.72 -5.56
C ASP A 622 58.79 27.57 -5.16
N SER A 623 59.03 27.04 -3.97
CA SER A 623 58.20 25.99 -3.37
C SER A 623 57.08 26.59 -2.52
N ILE A 624 57.30 27.78 -1.94
CA ILE A 624 56.33 28.49 -1.11
C ILE A 624 56.49 30.00 -1.30
N TRP A 625 55.40 30.68 -1.65
CA TRP A 625 55.29 32.14 -1.59
C TRP A 625 54.38 32.52 -0.43
N GLN A 626 54.84 33.38 0.48
CA GLN A 626 54.02 33.95 1.54
C GLN A 626 54.09 35.48 1.51
N ASN A 627 52.97 36.17 1.70
CA ASN A 627 53.01 37.61 1.94
C ASN A 627 51.87 38.08 2.86
N ARG A 628 52.04 39.29 3.36
CA ARG A 628 51.03 40.02 4.12
C ARG A 628 50.78 41.36 3.46
N THR A 629 49.52 41.76 3.38
CA THR A 629 49.13 43.14 3.03
C THR A 629 48.46 43.82 4.20
N ASP A 630 48.71 45.12 4.38
CA ASP A 630 48.00 45.95 5.34
C ASP A 630 46.51 46.12 4.97
N ALA A 631 45.76 46.79 5.85
CA ALA A 631 44.33 47.05 5.67
C ALA A 631 43.98 47.92 4.44
N TRP A 632 44.98 48.55 3.80
CA TRP A 632 44.83 49.32 2.57
C TRP A 632 45.28 48.54 1.32
N GLY A 633 45.69 47.28 1.49
CA GLY A 633 46.15 46.40 0.41
C GLY A 633 47.57 46.66 -0.05
N ARG A 634 48.41 47.32 0.76
CA ARG A 634 49.84 47.52 0.49
C ARG A 634 50.63 46.35 1.10
N GLU A 635 51.61 45.83 0.38
CA GLU A 635 52.45 44.71 0.86
C GLU A 635 53.29 45.15 2.06
N ASP A 636 53.12 44.47 3.18
CA ASP A 636 53.83 44.69 4.46
C ASP A 636 55.13 43.88 4.47
N TRP A 637 55.02 42.58 4.16
CA TRP A 637 56.18 41.71 3.97
C TRP A 637 55.90 40.59 2.97
N ALA A 638 56.95 40.03 2.38
CA ALA A 638 56.90 38.81 1.58
C ALA A 638 58.07 37.86 1.92
N SER A 639 57.83 36.55 1.85
CA SER A 639 58.80 35.49 2.11
C SER A 639 58.66 34.41 1.02
N ILE A 640 59.67 34.26 0.19
CA ILE A 640 59.67 33.35 -0.96
C ILE A 640 60.73 32.27 -0.70
N THR A 641 60.28 31.03 -0.49
CA THR A 641 61.16 29.87 -0.29
C THR A 641 61.38 29.19 -1.64
N LEU A 642 62.62 29.14 -2.08
CA LEU A 642 63.01 28.56 -3.36
C LEU A 642 63.11 27.03 -3.29
N ASP A 643 63.09 26.37 -4.45
CA ASP A 643 63.15 24.90 -4.54
C ASP A 643 64.43 24.29 -3.92
N ASP A 644 65.51 25.07 -3.86
CA ASP A 644 66.78 24.67 -3.24
C ASP A 644 66.79 24.84 -1.71
N GLY A 645 65.68 25.32 -1.13
CA GLY A 645 65.52 25.61 0.29
C GLY A 645 66.01 26.99 0.73
N SER A 646 66.66 27.76 -0.15
CA SER A 646 67.02 29.16 0.12
C SER A 646 65.79 30.05 0.15
N ARG A 647 65.90 31.26 0.72
CA ARG A 647 64.73 32.12 0.96
C ARG A 647 65.02 33.59 0.68
N ASN A 648 64.14 34.26 -0.06
CA ASN A 648 64.10 35.72 -0.15
C ASN A 648 63.08 36.27 0.84
N TRP A 649 63.41 37.35 1.52
CA TRP A 649 62.51 38.04 2.44
C TRP A 649 62.49 39.54 2.13
N TYR A 650 61.30 40.11 2.13
CA TYR A 650 61.04 41.51 1.86
C TYR A 650 60.22 42.08 3.03
N ASP A 651 60.62 43.24 3.52
CA ASP A 651 59.91 43.97 4.57
C ASP A 651 59.76 45.42 4.14
N TYR A 652 58.55 45.97 4.22
CA TYR A 652 58.20 47.29 3.76
C TYR A 652 57.71 48.16 4.92
N ASP A 653 58.31 49.34 5.08
CA ASP A 653 57.90 50.29 6.10
C ASP A 653 56.64 51.08 5.66
N GLN A 654 55.49 50.41 5.73
CA GLN A 654 54.24 50.98 5.22
C GLN A 654 53.72 52.16 6.03
N ASP A 655 54.13 52.32 7.29
CA ASP A 655 53.75 53.44 8.15
C ASP A 655 54.82 54.55 8.24
N GLY A 656 56.00 54.32 7.68
CA GLY A 656 57.11 55.28 7.67
C GLY A 656 57.72 55.47 9.06
N SER A 657 57.63 54.45 9.92
CA SER A 657 58.13 54.50 11.30
C SER A 657 59.63 54.21 11.41
N GLN A 658 60.21 53.59 10.38
CA GLN A 658 61.62 53.24 10.29
C GLN A 658 62.41 54.32 9.54
N ALA A 659 63.73 54.20 9.52
CA ALA A 659 64.60 55.06 8.70
C ALA A 659 64.79 54.53 7.27
N TRP A 660 64.25 53.35 7.02
CA TRP A 660 64.28 52.63 5.76
C TRP A 660 62.86 52.45 5.24
N SER A 661 62.73 52.47 3.92
CA SER A 661 61.48 52.24 3.20
C SER A 661 61.24 50.76 2.89
N ARG A 662 62.32 49.98 2.72
CA ARG A 662 62.27 48.54 2.46
C ARG A 662 63.58 47.84 2.82
N VAL A 663 63.48 46.61 3.31
CA VAL A 663 64.61 45.67 3.46
C VAL A 663 64.40 44.46 2.55
N GLU A 664 65.45 44.04 1.86
CA GLU A 664 65.48 42.80 1.07
C GLU A 664 66.60 41.89 1.60
N SER A 665 66.27 40.74 2.17
CA SER A 665 67.23 39.77 2.70
C SER A 665 67.21 38.46 1.91
N ARG A 666 68.40 37.88 1.66
CA ARG A 666 68.57 36.55 1.11
C ARG A 666 69.08 35.61 2.21
N PHE A 667 68.51 34.42 2.32
CA PHE A 667 68.96 33.37 3.22
C PHE A 667 69.38 32.14 2.43
N ASP A 668 70.41 31.45 2.90
CA ASP A 668 70.78 30.13 2.38
C ASP A 668 69.79 29.04 2.82
N ALA A 669 69.97 27.82 2.30
CA ALA A 669 69.11 26.67 2.62
C ALA A 669 69.19 26.19 4.08
N TRP A 670 70.11 26.73 4.89
CA TRP A 670 70.21 26.49 6.33
C TRP A 670 69.62 27.63 7.16
N GLY A 671 69.02 28.64 6.52
CA GLY A 671 68.40 29.79 7.17
C GLY A 671 69.40 30.84 7.66
N ARG A 672 70.63 30.86 7.13
CA ARG A 672 71.65 31.88 7.43
C ARG A 672 71.54 33.01 6.40
N GLU A 673 71.54 34.25 6.85
CA GLU A 673 71.36 35.43 5.98
C GLU A 673 72.60 35.68 5.13
N ASP A 674 72.52 35.42 3.83
CA ASP A 674 73.56 35.59 2.81
C ASP A 674 73.92 37.07 2.62
N TYR A 675 72.92 37.88 2.29
CA TYR A 675 73.05 39.33 2.17
C TYR A 675 71.72 40.03 2.50
N ALA A 676 71.79 41.34 2.80
CA ALA A 676 70.63 42.20 2.95
C ALA A 676 70.84 43.57 2.28
N ASP A 677 69.84 44.07 1.54
CA ASP A 677 69.79 45.43 1.00
C ASP A 677 68.75 46.26 1.75
N LEU A 678 69.18 47.34 2.40
CA LEU A 678 68.31 48.30 3.11
C LEU A 678 68.15 49.56 2.27
N TYR A 679 66.94 49.85 1.83
CA TYR A 679 66.59 51.03 1.05
C TYR A 679 66.14 52.16 1.97
N LEU A 680 66.97 53.18 2.17
CA LEU A 680 66.72 54.29 3.09
C LEU A 680 65.76 55.33 2.52
N ASP A 681 65.00 56.01 3.38
CA ASP A 681 63.98 57.00 2.96
C ASP A 681 64.54 58.21 2.20
N ASN A 682 65.83 58.51 2.41
CA ASN A 682 66.55 59.57 1.70
C ASN A 682 67.00 59.15 0.28
N GLY A 683 66.67 57.94 -0.16
CA GLY A 683 67.04 57.34 -1.44
C GLY A 683 68.39 56.63 -1.47
N SER A 684 69.19 56.69 -0.39
CA SER A 684 70.43 55.89 -0.26
C SER A 684 70.12 54.42 0.03
N ARG A 685 71.12 53.55 -0.10
CA ARG A 685 70.99 52.11 0.16
C ARG A 685 72.19 51.60 0.93
N GLU A 686 71.96 50.71 1.90
CA GLU A 686 73.02 49.94 2.56
C GLU A 686 72.96 48.48 2.08
N ARG A 687 74.11 47.85 1.86
CA ARG A 687 74.21 46.43 1.52
C ARG A 687 75.07 45.73 2.55
N HIS A 688 74.52 44.71 3.20
CA HIS A 688 75.22 43.81 4.10
C HIS A 688 75.48 42.51 3.37
N ASP A 689 76.72 42.03 3.35
CA ASP A 689 77.15 40.77 2.76
C ASP A 689 77.88 39.98 3.85
N TYR A 690 77.47 38.74 4.15
CA TYR A 690 78.13 37.94 5.18
C TYR A 690 78.78 36.66 4.60
N ASP A 691 79.89 36.24 5.20
CA ASP A 691 80.58 35.01 4.78
C ASP A 691 80.06 33.82 5.57
N GLN A 692 78.92 33.29 5.13
CA GLN A 692 78.18 32.26 5.87
C GLN A 692 78.98 30.98 6.07
N VAL A 693 79.88 30.68 5.14
CA VAL A 693 80.65 29.43 5.11
C VAL A 693 82.07 29.59 5.66
N GLY A 694 82.47 30.81 6.03
CA GLY A 694 83.83 31.10 6.52
C GLY A 694 84.90 30.84 5.46
N SER A 695 84.58 31.10 4.18
CA SER A 695 85.46 30.85 3.04
C SER A 695 86.32 32.05 2.65
N GLN A 696 85.91 33.24 3.06
CA GLN A 696 86.59 34.51 2.87
C GLN A 696 87.50 34.79 4.07
N SER A 697 88.31 35.85 3.98
CA SER A 697 89.10 36.33 5.12
C SER A 697 88.32 37.31 6.02
N TRP A 698 87.11 37.65 5.60
CA TRP A 698 86.21 38.58 6.26
C TRP A 698 84.93 37.86 6.65
N SER A 699 84.31 38.32 7.74
CA SER A 699 83.04 37.78 8.25
C SER A 699 81.82 38.55 7.74
N ALA A 700 81.96 39.86 7.50
CA ALA A 700 80.91 40.69 6.91
C ALA A 700 81.47 41.92 6.19
N VAL A 701 80.77 42.39 5.16
CA VAL A 701 81.00 43.69 4.49
C VAL A 701 79.71 44.49 4.49
N VAL A 702 79.77 45.74 4.93
CA VAL A 702 78.66 46.69 4.89
C VAL A 702 79.03 47.84 3.96
N SER A 703 78.38 47.92 2.80
CA SER A 703 78.58 48.97 1.80
C SER A 703 77.44 49.97 1.83
N HIS A 704 77.75 51.26 1.94
CA HIS A 704 76.77 52.36 1.85
C HIS A 704 76.82 52.99 0.46
N PHE A 705 75.66 53.14 -0.18
CA PHE A 705 75.48 53.74 -1.49
C PHE A 705 74.66 55.02 -1.36
N ASP A 706 75.07 56.08 -2.03
CA ASP A 706 74.30 57.32 -2.10
C ASP A 706 73.00 57.16 -2.92
N ALA A 707 72.18 58.21 -2.94
CA ALA A 707 70.91 58.22 -3.67
C ALA A 707 71.05 58.14 -5.22
N ARG A 708 72.28 58.12 -5.75
CA ARG A 708 72.57 57.90 -7.17
C ARG A 708 73.13 56.50 -7.43
N GLY A 709 73.22 55.65 -6.39
CA GLY A 709 73.77 54.30 -6.46
C GLY A 709 75.30 54.23 -6.50
N ARG A 710 76.01 55.30 -6.13
CA ARG A 710 77.48 55.29 -6.00
C ARG A 710 77.87 54.89 -4.58
N GLU A 711 78.86 54.01 -4.43
CA GLU A 711 79.37 53.62 -3.12
C GLU A 711 80.07 54.83 -2.46
N ASP A 712 79.63 55.18 -1.24
CA ASP A 712 80.14 56.26 -0.40
C ASP A 712 81.25 55.71 0.51
N PHE A 713 80.95 54.67 1.28
CA PHE A 713 81.94 53.95 2.06
C PHE A 713 81.57 52.48 2.25
N ALA A 714 82.54 51.65 2.61
CA ALA A 714 82.34 50.25 2.99
C ALA A 714 83.14 49.90 4.24
N ASP A 715 82.51 49.20 5.19
CA ASP A 715 83.15 48.65 6.39
C ASP A 715 83.22 47.12 6.26
N MET A 716 84.42 46.55 6.26
CA MET A 716 84.69 45.11 6.14
C MET A 716 85.25 44.57 7.46
N SER A 717 84.49 43.70 8.12
CA SER A 717 84.88 43.05 9.38
C SER A 717 85.63 41.77 9.10
N MET A 718 86.83 41.63 9.65
CA MET A 718 87.71 40.47 9.43
C MET A 718 87.42 39.35 10.44
N ASP A 719 87.77 38.10 10.11
CA ASP A 719 87.56 36.95 10.99
C ASP A 719 88.38 36.98 12.29
N ASP A 720 89.49 37.74 12.29
CA ASP A 720 90.37 37.91 13.45
C ASP A 720 89.93 39.05 14.39
N GLY A 721 88.79 39.68 14.10
CA GLY A 721 88.24 40.81 14.85
C GLY A 721 88.76 42.18 14.44
N THR A 722 89.69 42.27 13.48
CA THR A 722 90.10 43.54 12.86
C THR A 722 89.04 44.04 11.87
N ARG A 723 89.18 45.28 11.39
CA ARG A 723 88.23 45.87 10.43
C ARG A 723 88.93 46.77 9.42
N ASP A 724 88.56 46.65 8.15
CA ASP A 724 88.94 47.58 7.09
C ASP A 724 87.78 48.54 6.79
N ARG A 725 88.09 49.80 6.48
CA ARG A 725 87.12 50.80 6.00
C ARG A 725 87.61 51.43 4.70
N TYR A 726 86.72 51.53 3.72
CA TYR A 726 86.93 52.21 2.45
C TYR A 726 86.03 53.44 2.42
N ASP A 727 86.58 54.61 2.13
CA ASP A 727 85.83 55.88 2.00
C ASP A 727 86.12 56.45 0.61
N TYR A 728 85.10 56.68 -0.21
CA TYR A 728 85.19 57.05 -1.61
C TYR A 728 84.74 58.50 -1.83
N ASP A 729 85.50 59.28 -2.60
CA ASP A 729 85.05 60.62 -3.01
C ASP A 729 84.11 60.51 -4.22
N GLN A 730 82.89 60.08 -3.93
CA GLN A 730 81.83 59.87 -4.90
C GLN A 730 81.49 61.13 -5.70
N ASP A 731 81.65 62.33 -5.12
CA ASP A 731 81.35 63.62 -5.77
C ASP A 731 82.58 64.27 -6.44
N GLY A 732 83.78 63.72 -6.26
CA GLY A 732 85.02 64.31 -6.81
C GLY A 732 85.34 65.68 -6.22
N THR A 733 84.96 65.91 -4.96
CA THR A 733 85.10 67.21 -4.28
C THR A 733 86.35 67.30 -3.41
N GLN A 734 86.94 66.16 -3.09
CA GLN A 734 88.16 66.03 -2.32
C GLN A 734 89.36 65.98 -3.28
N ASP A 735 90.56 66.21 -2.75
CA ASP A 735 91.80 66.04 -3.55
C ASP A 735 92.22 64.55 -3.67
N TRP A 736 91.38 63.64 -3.16
CA TRP A 736 91.60 62.20 -3.08
C TRP A 736 90.40 61.42 -3.63
N THR A 737 90.68 60.26 -4.21
CA THR A 737 89.68 59.35 -4.79
C THR A 737 89.14 58.34 -3.77
N ARG A 738 90.00 57.84 -2.88
CA ARG A 738 89.62 56.88 -1.84
C ARG A 738 90.57 56.89 -0.65
N VAL A 739 90.06 56.68 0.56
CA VAL A 739 90.84 56.36 1.77
C VAL A 739 90.57 54.90 2.16
N MET A 740 91.62 54.17 2.54
CA MET A 740 91.53 52.81 3.08
C MET A 740 92.12 52.79 4.48
N SER A 741 91.32 52.53 5.51
CA SER A 741 91.76 52.48 6.91
C SER A 741 91.67 51.06 7.47
N HIS A 742 92.69 50.61 8.18
CA HIS A 742 92.73 49.33 8.91
C HIS A 742 92.66 49.61 10.41
N PHE A 743 91.77 48.90 11.11
CA PHE A 743 91.53 49.03 12.54
C PHE A 743 91.86 47.72 13.25
N ASP A 744 92.51 47.83 14.40
CA ASP A 744 92.73 46.70 15.29
C ASP A 744 91.43 46.17 15.91
N ALA A 745 91.53 45.04 16.62
CA ALA A 745 90.39 44.41 17.28
C ALA A 745 89.78 45.23 18.44
N TRP A 746 90.38 46.37 18.81
CA TRP A 746 89.83 47.33 19.77
C TRP A 746 89.23 48.58 19.10
N GLY A 747 89.21 48.62 17.76
CA GLY A 747 88.67 49.71 16.96
C GLY A 747 89.60 50.93 16.84
N ARG A 748 90.91 50.77 17.10
CA ARG A 748 91.91 51.82 16.90
C ARG A 748 92.51 51.69 15.50
N GLU A 749 92.71 52.81 14.80
CA GLU A 749 93.24 52.83 13.44
C GLU A 749 94.76 52.55 13.44
N ASP A 750 95.18 51.41 12.91
CA ASP A 750 96.59 51.00 12.81
C ASP A 750 97.24 51.52 11.53
N GLU A 751 96.49 51.56 10.43
CA GLU A 751 97.00 52.00 9.13
C GLU A 751 95.94 52.76 8.34
N ALA A 752 96.32 53.77 7.57
CA ALA A 752 95.46 54.42 6.59
C ALA A 752 96.19 54.68 5.27
N THR A 753 95.61 54.34 4.12
CA THR A 753 96.14 54.66 2.79
C THR A 753 95.18 55.58 2.03
N VAL A 754 95.62 56.81 1.75
CA VAL A 754 94.88 57.82 0.96
C VAL A 754 95.35 57.78 -0.50
N PHE A 755 94.44 57.52 -1.44
CA PHE A 755 94.70 57.53 -2.88
C PHE A 755 94.27 58.88 -3.47
N MET A 756 95.22 59.64 -4.00
CA MET A 756 94.99 60.98 -4.54
C MET A 756 94.50 60.94 -5.99
N ASP A 757 93.77 61.97 -6.45
CA ASP A 757 93.27 62.09 -7.83
C ASP A 757 94.35 62.05 -8.91
N ASN A 758 95.55 62.47 -8.55
CA ASN A 758 96.72 62.49 -9.43
C ASN A 758 97.45 61.13 -9.50
N MET A 759 96.85 60.05 -8.99
CA MET A 759 97.40 58.69 -8.92
C MET A 759 98.60 58.53 -7.95
N THR A 760 98.91 59.52 -7.11
CA THR A 760 99.81 59.33 -5.96
C THR A 760 99.05 58.73 -4.77
N ARG A 761 99.76 58.20 -3.76
CA ARG A 761 99.13 57.77 -2.50
C ARG A 761 99.94 58.16 -1.27
N ILE A 762 99.27 58.29 -0.14
CA ILE A 762 99.86 58.53 1.18
C ILE A 762 99.48 57.33 2.06
N ARG A 763 100.43 56.76 2.81
CA ARG A 763 100.19 55.69 3.78
C ARG A 763 100.60 56.18 5.17
N CYS A 764 99.71 56.09 6.14
CA CYS A 764 99.93 56.41 7.54
C CYS A 764 99.94 55.11 8.35
N ASP A 765 100.97 54.89 9.16
CA ASP A 765 101.10 53.75 10.09
C ASP A 765 101.11 54.32 11.52
N TYR A 766 100.28 53.81 12.42
CA TYR A 766 100.10 54.30 13.78
C TYR A 766 100.56 53.25 14.80
N ASP A 767 101.35 53.68 15.80
CA ASP A 767 101.77 52.79 16.88
C ASP A 767 100.75 52.80 18.03
N GLN A 768 99.59 52.17 17.80
CA GLN A 768 98.49 52.18 18.76
C GLN A 768 98.86 51.51 20.10
N ASP A 769 99.80 50.56 20.09
CA ASP A 769 100.29 49.88 21.29
C ASP A 769 101.45 50.62 21.99
N ASN A 770 101.91 51.74 21.44
CA ASN A 770 103.04 52.51 21.95
C ASN A 770 104.30 51.62 22.17
N THR A 771 104.56 50.70 21.23
CA THR A 771 105.67 49.73 21.27
C THR A 771 106.89 50.17 20.48
N LYS A 772 106.72 51.16 19.61
CA LYS A 772 107.73 51.79 18.77
C LYS A 772 108.18 53.11 19.43
N PRO A 773 109.33 53.67 19.02
CA PRO A 773 109.75 54.99 19.50
C PRO A 773 109.02 56.15 18.79
N TRP A 774 107.98 55.83 18.01
CA TRP A 774 107.25 56.76 17.18
C TRP A 774 105.75 56.55 17.31
N SER A 775 104.99 57.65 17.22
CA SER A 775 103.54 57.64 17.35
C SER A 775 102.85 57.40 16.01
N ARG A 776 103.44 57.90 14.90
CA ARG A 776 102.98 57.60 13.53
C ARG A 776 104.05 57.81 12.47
N VAL A 777 103.93 57.14 11.33
CA VAL A 777 104.74 57.32 10.13
C VAL A 777 103.86 57.61 8.91
N GLU A 778 104.07 58.73 8.24
CA GLU A 778 103.37 59.12 7.02
C GLU A 778 104.30 58.96 5.81
N GLN A 779 103.99 58.07 4.87
CA GLN A 779 104.76 57.76 3.68
C GLN A 779 104.03 58.24 2.42
N HIS A 780 104.69 59.03 1.58
CA HIS A 780 104.16 59.49 0.30
C HIS A 780 104.76 58.67 -0.83
N PHE A 781 103.92 58.29 -1.80
CA PHE A 781 104.31 57.51 -2.96
C PHE A 781 104.01 58.24 -4.25
N THR A 782 104.94 58.15 -5.20
CA THR A 782 104.76 58.60 -6.58
C THR A 782 103.72 57.76 -7.33
N THR A 783 103.33 58.21 -8.52
CA THR A 783 102.42 57.50 -9.43
C THR A 783 102.93 56.12 -9.86
N TRP A 784 104.21 55.83 -9.71
CA TRP A 784 104.83 54.54 -10.01
C TRP A 784 104.93 53.62 -8.78
N GLY A 785 104.41 54.05 -7.63
CA GLY A 785 104.46 53.30 -6.38
C GLY A 785 105.79 53.40 -5.62
N TYR A 786 106.73 54.25 -6.06
CA TYR A 786 107.96 54.52 -5.30
C TYR A 786 107.70 55.51 -4.18
N GLU A 787 108.21 55.23 -2.99
CA GLU A 787 108.18 56.14 -1.84
C GLU A 787 109.03 57.38 -2.14
N SER A 788 108.44 58.57 -2.11
CA SER A 788 109.10 59.85 -2.35
C SER A 788 109.51 60.54 -1.06
N THR A 789 108.69 60.45 -0.01
CA THR A 789 108.99 61.01 1.31
C THR A 789 108.38 60.16 2.44
N ALA A 790 109.01 60.12 3.61
CA ALA A 790 108.42 59.61 4.84
C ALA A 790 108.60 60.60 6.00
N ASP A 791 107.53 60.92 6.71
CA ASP A 791 107.53 61.71 7.93
C ASP A 791 107.24 60.81 9.13
N VAL A 792 108.25 60.58 9.98
CA VAL A 792 108.17 59.82 11.24
C VAL A 792 107.95 60.80 12.39
N PHE A 793 106.84 60.69 13.10
CA PHE A 793 106.52 61.49 14.28
C PHE A 793 106.82 60.68 15.53
N ASN A 794 107.74 61.17 16.36
CA ASN A 794 108.19 60.48 17.57
C ASN A 794 107.30 60.80 18.78
N ASP A 795 107.23 59.90 19.76
CA ASP A 795 106.41 60.08 20.97
C ASP A 795 106.81 61.29 21.82
N ASP A 796 108.05 61.76 21.69
CA ASP A 796 108.58 62.95 22.36
C ASP A 796 108.18 64.28 21.67
N GLY A 797 107.36 64.20 20.61
CA GLY A 797 106.91 65.31 19.79
C GLY A 797 107.90 65.75 18.71
N SER A 798 109.10 65.17 18.64
CA SER A 798 110.03 65.41 17.53
C SER A 798 109.53 64.75 16.24
N ARG A 799 110.00 65.21 15.07
CA ARG A 799 109.67 64.58 13.78
C ARG A 799 110.90 64.38 12.91
N MET A 800 110.93 63.33 12.10
CA MET A 800 111.99 63.03 11.14
C MET A 800 111.38 62.90 9.74
N ARG A 801 111.85 63.71 8.80
CA ARG A 801 111.50 63.62 7.38
C ARG A 801 112.61 62.91 6.61
N ILE A 802 112.27 61.91 5.82
CA ILE A 802 113.13 61.21 4.89
C ILE A 802 112.66 61.56 3.48
N GLU A 803 113.51 62.17 2.65
CA GLU A 803 113.21 62.47 1.25
C GLU A 803 114.02 61.54 0.35
N TYR A 804 113.36 60.75 -0.49
CA TYR A 804 114.00 59.85 -1.44
C TYR A 804 114.20 60.59 -2.77
N LEU A 805 115.43 61.02 -3.03
CA LEU A 805 115.75 61.94 -4.13
C LEU A 805 116.09 61.20 -5.44
N ASP A 806 116.74 60.04 -5.34
CA ASP A 806 117.14 59.16 -6.47
C ASP A 806 117.53 57.75 -5.92
N VAL A 807 117.77 56.76 -6.77
CA VAL A 807 118.09 55.37 -6.39
C VAL A 807 119.29 55.33 -5.43
N GLY A 808 119.01 55.04 -4.15
CA GLY A 808 120.01 54.90 -3.08
C GLY A 808 120.43 56.21 -2.38
N LEU A 809 119.82 57.35 -2.71
CA LEU A 809 120.06 58.62 -2.02
C LEU A 809 118.81 59.06 -1.23
N ARG A 810 118.93 59.14 0.09
CA ARG A 810 117.89 59.69 0.96
C ARG A 810 118.39 60.88 1.77
N MET A 811 117.54 61.87 1.98
CA MET A 811 117.82 63.02 2.83
C MET A 811 117.02 62.92 4.12
N VAL A 812 117.70 62.78 5.26
CA VAL A 812 117.07 62.68 6.58
C VAL A 812 117.16 64.04 7.27
N THR A 813 116.02 64.61 7.62
CA THR A 813 115.89 65.89 8.32
C THR A 813 115.14 65.69 9.63
N THR A 814 115.77 65.96 10.77
CA THR A 814 115.13 65.86 12.09
C THR A 814 114.76 67.24 12.61
N PHE A 815 113.56 67.34 13.15
CA PHE A 815 113.00 68.53 13.78
C PHE A 815 112.72 68.21 15.26
N ASN A 816 112.98 69.17 16.15
CA ASN A 816 112.61 69.01 17.56
C ASN A 816 111.09 69.19 17.77
N ALA A 817 110.63 69.02 19.00
CA ALA A 817 109.21 69.17 19.38
C ALA A 817 108.60 70.56 19.10
N PHE A 818 109.41 71.58 18.78
CA PHE A 818 108.94 72.92 18.38
C PHE A 818 108.88 73.08 16.85
N GLY A 819 109.12 72.01 16.08
CA GLY A 819 109.18 72.06 14.61
C GLY A 819 110.44 72.71 14.05
N LEU A 820 111.45 73.01 14.88
CA LEU A 820 112.73 73.57 14.43
C LEU A 820 113.64 72.46 13.94
N GLN A 821 114.19 72.63 12.74
CA GLN A 821 115.19 71.71 12.19
C GLN A 821 116.44 71.70 13.09
N VAL A 822 116.75 70.55 13.65
CA VAL A 822 117.92 70.34 14.52
C VAL A 822 119.01 69.51 13.84
N TYR A 823 118.66 68.75 12.82
CA TYR A 823 119.58 67.90 12.08
C TYR A 823 119.14 67.72 10.63
N ARG A 824 120.09 67.67 9.69
CA ARG A 824 119.84 67.36 8.27
C ARG A 824 121.08 66.71 7.67
N GLU A 825 120.92 65.53 7.11
CA GLU A 825 121.99 64.74 6.52
C GLU A 825 121.52 64.09 5.21
N ALA A 826 122.41 64.03 4.22
CA ALA A 826 122.23 63.18 3.05
C ALA A 826 122.87 61.83 3.35
N GLN A 827 122.06 60.78 3.39
CA GLN A 827 122.52 59.41 3.55
C GLN A 827 122.51 58.72 2.18
N VAL A 828 123.65 58.14 1.83
CA VAL A 828 123.76 57.24 0.69
C VAL A 828 123.60 55.85 1.25
N ASP A 829 122.47 55.21 0.96
CA ASP A 829 122.32 53.80 1.30
C ASP A 829 123.28 53.02 0.39
N SER A 830 124.12 52.16 0.99
CA SER A 830 124.88 51.18 0.19
C SER A 830 123.88 50.36 -0.62
N PRO A 831 124.16 49.98 -1.88
CA PRO A 831 123.20 49.32 -2.74
C PRO A 831 122.91 47.92 -2.21
N HIS A 832 122.02 47.81 -1.23
CA HIS A 832 121.10 46.70 -1.21
C HIS A 832 120.24 46.91 -2.43
N LEU A 833 120.57 46.17 -3.48
CA LEU A 833 119.64 45.87 -4.55
C LEU A 833 118.28 45.65 -3.88
N PRO A 834 117.23 46.37 -4.28
CA PRO A 834 115.90 45.93 -3.89
C PRO A 834 115.81 44.45 -4.27
N PRO A 835 115.20 43.57 -3.46
CA PRO A 835 114.73 42.31 -4.03
C PRO A 835 114.03 42.69 -5.35
N PRO A 836 114.25 41.94 -6.44
CA PRO A 836 113.60 42.25 -7.70
C PRO A 836 112.13 42.53 -7.38
N PRO A 837 111.47 43.51 -8.06
CA PRO A 837 110.01 43.61 -7.96
C PRO A 837 109.51 42.18 -8.08
N PRO A 838 108.55 41.72 -7.24
CA PRO A 838 108.03 40.38 -7.42
C PRO A 838 107.82 40.25 -8.90
N LEU A 839 108.56 39.32 -9.52
CA LEU A 839 108.24 38.89 -10.85
C LEU A 839 106.74 38.73 -10.76
N PHE A 840 106.00 39.42 -11.62
CA PHE A 840 104.71 38.92 -12.02
C PHE A 840 104.96 37.43 -12.19
N TYR A 841 104.58 36.64 -11.17
CA TYR A 841 104.42 35.23 -11.34
C TYR A 841 103.49 35.22 -12.53
N GLY A 842 104.00 34.70 -13.64
CA GLY A 842 103.17 34.45 -14.79
C GLY A 842 101.90 33.84 -14.25
N ARG A 843 100.77 34.40 -14.68
CA ARG A 843 99.43 33.82 -14.58
C ARG A 843 99.46 32.54 -13.73
N PRO A 844 98.84 32.49 -12.54
CA PRO A 844 98.07 31.29 -12.27
C PRO A 844 97.28 31.09 -13.56
N THR A 845 97.50 29.96 -14.21
CA THR A 845 96.71 29.54 -15.36
C THR A 845 95.34 30.17 -15.25
N GLU A 846 94.96 30.96 -16.25
CA GLU A 846 93.55 31.21 -16.50
C GLU A 846 92.92 29.81 -16.61
N SER A 847 92.48 29.26 -15.47
CA SER A 847 91.11 28.78 -15.42
C SER A 847 90.30 29.98 -15.86
N PRO A 848 89.48 29.79 -16.90
CA PRO A 848 88.91 30.88 -17.66
C PRO A 848 88.22 31.83 -16.68
N SER A 849 88.26 33.13 -17.01
CA SER A 849 87.27 34.05 -16.49
C SER A 849 85.94 33.30 -16.38
N PRO A 850 85.25 33.32 -15.23
CA PRO A 850 83.82 33.16 -15.34
C PRO A 850 83.41 34.18 -16.40
N PRO A 851 82.53 33.82 -17.35
CA PRO A 851 81.89 34.85 -18.15
C PRO A 851 81.34 35.93 -17.20
N PRO A 852 81.00 37.15 -17.67
CA PRO A 852 80.11 38.00 -16.87
C PRO A 852 79.03 37.09 -16.31
N TYR A 853 78.81 37.15 -15.00
CA TYR A 853 77.69 36.45 -14.38
C TYR A 853 76.45 37.08 -15.00
N HIS A 854 76.07 36.55 -16.16
CA HIS A 854 74.71 36.45 -16.59
C HIS A 854 74.06 35.68 -15.47
N ASP A 855 73.24 36.39 -14.70
CA ASP A 855 72.11 35.79 -14.03
C ASP A 855 71.49 34.72 -14.95
N PRO A 856 71.53 33.42 -14.58
CA PRO A 856 70.83 32.38 -15.33
C PRO A 856 69.31 32.41 -15.12
N TYR A 857 68.79 33.36 -14.33
CA TYR A 857 67.36 33.60 -14.11
C TYR A 857 67.03 35.10 -14.22
N ASP A 858 67.35 35.71 -15.37
CA ASP A 858 66.51 36.77 -15.93
C ASP A 858 65.47 36.10 -16.86
N PRO A 859 64.22 35.90 -16.42
CA PRO A 859 63.18 35.34 -17.27
C PRO A 859 62.54 36.37 -18.22
N TYR A 860 63.12 37.53 -18.56
CA TYR A 860 62.49 38.42 -19.57
C TYR A 860 63.44 39.31 -20.42
N PRO A 861 63.82 38.87 -21.64
CA PRO A 861 64.22 39.79 -22.69
C PRO A 861 63.17 39.81 -23.82
N ASN A 862 62.16 40.66 -23.69
CA ASN A 862 61.39 41.37 -24.74
C ASN A 862 59.90 41.55 -24.37
N ALA A 863 59.55 42.61 -23.64
CA ALA A 863 58.21 43.19 -23.67
C ALA A 863 58.23 44.67 -23.24
N HIS A 864 58.80 45.54 -24.07
CA HIS A 864 58.32 46.93 -24.09
C HIS A 864 57.02 46.93 -24.90
N VAL A 865 55.88 46.84 -24.22
CA VAL A 865 54.57 47.23 -24.76
C VAL A 865 53.92 48.15 -23.74
N ASP A 866 53.65 49.38 -24.17
CA ASP A 866 52.78 50.34 -23.51
C ASP A 866 51.47 49.70 -23.05
N VAL A 867 51.13 49.84 -21.77
CA VAL A 867 49.75 49.63 -21.32
C VAL A 867 49.33 50.84 -20.50
N GLY A 868 48.58 51.72 -21.17
CA GLY A 868 47.70 52.68 -20.51
C GLY A 868 46.51 51.98 -19.83
N PRO A 869 45.72 52.70 -19.03
CA PRO A 869 44.77 52.09 -18.10
C PRO A 869 43.58 51.48 -18.85
N LEU A 870 43.26 50.22 -18.55
CA LEU A 870 42.00 49.59 -18.91
C LEU A 870 41.13 49.40 -17.67
N ALA A 871 39.91 49.91 -17.80
CA ALA A 871 38.82 49.85 -16.84
C ALA A 871 38.31 48.41 -16.62
N PRO A 872 37.64 48.14 -15.48
CA PRO A 872 37.09 46.82 -15.19
C PRO A 872 35.85 46.55 -16.06
N SER A 873 35.88 45.45 -16.82
CA SER A 873 34.66 44.79 -17.30
C SER A 873 34.26 43.73 -16.29
N GLY A 874 33.08 43.91 -15.70
CA GLY A 874 32.40 42.89 -14.92
C GLY A 874 32.03 41.69 -15.79
N ASP A 875 32.07 40.51 -15.18
CA ASP A 875 30.90 39.72 -14.81
C ASP A 875 31.44 38.45 -14.12
N TRP A 876 31.07 38.28 -12.84
CA TRP A 876 30.93 37.01 -12.14
C TRP A 876 29.58 37.08 -11.42
#